data_AF-A0A1Y2DS10-F1
#
_entry.id   AF-A0A1Y2DS10-F1
#
_cell.length_a   1.000
_cell.length_b   1.000
_cell.length_c   1.000
_cell.angle_alpha   90.00
_cell.angle_beta   90.00
_cell.angle_gamma   90.00
#
_symmetry.space_group_name_H-M   'P 1'
#
loop_
_entity.id
_entity.type
_entity.pdbx_description
1 polymer ?
#
loop_
_entity_poly.entity_id
_entity_poly.type
_entity_poly.pdbx_seq_one_letter_code
_entity_poly.pdbx_strand_id
1 'polypeptide(L)'
;MSEEKEKLDENENSNTNPKFNAISELNLNKYTLYMHLEARIPLVLCSYFEVINKKREYDFMSNITNNTLIMNIEAILGVILLFIHSIINSWYLVDFVPLCKKLKEMSSGEIQNIQNFLVNDELLIDKWDYPTISLLISIISLLYLWFTHLKSQPFYNMKLNNIYESLYFSLFSLNIEIMIMWFLNLNKKRASYIFCFVSEVVFLVIGWFLNITLYKYFTNKIVDRIQKKYNQQNVYIEYWNILHGIRLFVSKNRTCFEDYKSIIESINILAEKLLFRVSNLEINYKIKFLIYYSQSCYEFTKYLLNTRSNGNKNGNDMDIGFDSDMVRNIAIGYHIKSVNSLKNVIIELKNLANSNDINSAINYNEILVETLEKAEKYYTVYISKYSFSKEAIKLYSLFMSNIMNEYTKKLEEYEKDKDEINEEQNGHVVYEKSEALSSITSSNGSKRLKILKQNMIVKFQKPIYMMFYVMQIFVLIVIIIGIVCNFENNKAYINVVKGVTGFSTGYQSPYVVSRIKYDVRLTSIGLAVEDRDVIDTYMDDLELNLQFLEKSYIPFIYLRHSTKSLDVDTIKVFNNNAIKEVKNENYFSNILRIQKNARLYIDKFNKTSGNQLYNMAERIPVYFKDNTQNRFGPLYMKAIDLAKADNQKRLNKELNFVYIVVVIMTFFVILINLIDDLDDVINEYENQIQEINSIYNNENLQLVIEDDDKKKKKKNSTKFIRYQFVFFSAITGILFIVPFLSIMLFKDEVLNMLTYLGQSSKRLYYTNSVGLLGFEAIFQDTTSFGIKLKADLIEKADYLRDYDSKLRSGVFGGTLESFTPFKDYLGKPGCVRPKRLEMQCEKREYDDEYTEELANSSLNYILTEYLNKLNEFLGSIETHHIPLSTKENINKGFQLAMNHPFMIFHNKIVHDIAGHTLKYNEIGGDYLAAKTYDFLKYTLILHAVVSVLLILLFLLFISKKIKHQLHIMEVMTDVIFSVPLAVYDSNSKLKNFIETGILR
;
A
#
# COMPACT_ATOMS: atom_id res chain seq x y z
N MET A 1 23.08 -33.79 -38.41
CA MET A 1 22.61 -32.81 -37.41
C MET A 1 23.71 -32.38 -36.41
N SER A 2 24.90 -33.01 -36.39
CA SER A 2 26.10 -32.49 -35.68
C SER A 2 27.11 -31.79 -36.61
N GLU A 3 27.15 -32.10 -37.91
CA GLU A 3 28.06 -31.43 -38.88
C GLU A 3 27.59 -30.06 -39.39
N GLU A 4 26.33 -29.68 -39.12
CA GLU A 4 25.79 -28.36 -39.50
C GLU A 4 26.06 -27.28 -38.44
N LYS A 5 26.59 -27.68 -37.28
CA LYS A 5 26.95 -26.77 -36.18
C LYS A 5 28.41 -26.30 -36.28
N GLU A 6 29.27 -27.10 -36.91
CA GLU A 6 30.70 -26.80 -37.00
C GLU A 6 31.05 -25.82 -38.15
N LYS A 7 30.19 -25.71 -39.17
CA LYS A 7 30.34 -24.72 -40.26
C LYS A 7 29.82 -23.31 -39.94
N LEU A 8 29.10 -23.14 -38.83
CA LEU A 8 28.61 -21.84 -38.37
C LEU A 8 29.60 -21.13 -37.45
N ASP A 9 30.50 -21.86 -36.79
CA ASP A 9 31.47 -21.29 -35.85
C ASP A 9 32.78 -20.81 -36.53
N GLU A 10 33.09 -21.26 -37.75
CA GLU A 10 34.28 -20.80 -38.49
C GLU A 10 34.10 -19.47 -39.25
N ASN A 11 32.86 -18.98 -39.42
CA ASN A 11 32.58 -17.75 -40.18
C ASN A 11 32.49 -16.46 -39.34
N GLU A 12 32.62 -16.54 -38.00
CA GLU A 12 32.58 -15.35 -37.12
C GLU A 12 33.96 -14.73 -36.81
N ASN A 13 35.08 -15.35 -37.22
CA ASN A 13 36.42 -14.92 -36.77
C ASN A 13 37.26 -14.10 -37.76
N SER A 14 36.71 -13.54 -38.84
CA SER A 14 37.50 -12.78 -39.84
C SER A 14 37.04 -11.34 -40.13
N ASN A 15 36.32 -10.68 -39.23
CA ASN A 15 36.03 -9.25 -39.34
C ASN A 15 36.44 -8.48 -38.08
N THR A 16 37.75 -8.25 -37.91
CA THR A 16 38.28 -7.26 -36.97
C THR A 16 37.95 -5.85 -37.50
N ASN A 17 36.90 -5.30 -36.91
CA ASN A 17 36.34 -4.00 -37.24
C ASN A 17 37.30 -2.88 -36.78
N PRO A 18 37.73 -1.93 -37.63
CA PRO A 18 38.63 -0.81 -37.26
C PRO A 18 38.06 0.12 -36.16
N LYS A 19 36.78 -0.05 -35.80
CA LYS A 19 36.16 0.58 -34.63
C LYS A 19 36.68 0.07 -33.28
N PHE A 20 37.24 -1.14 -33.20
CA PHE A 20 37.69 -1.71 -31.92
C PHE A 20 39.01 -1.09 -31.45
N ASN A 21 39.93 -0.79 -32.38
CA ASN A 21 41.19 -0.09 -32.06
C ASN A 21 40.97 1.40 -31.75
N ALA A 22 39.98 2.04 -32.39
CA ALA A 22 39.61 3.42 -32.04
C ALA A 22 38.95 3.53 -30.64
N ILE A 23 38.32 2.45 -30.15
CA ILE A 23 37.74 2.39 -28.79
C ILE A 23 38.83 2.09 -27.74
N SER A 24 39.85 1.29 -28.06
CA SER A 24 40.96 1.02 -27.14
C SER A 24 41.89 2.22 -26.96
N GLU A 25 42.21 2.97 -28.02
CA GLU A 25 42.99 4.23 -27.92
C GLU A 25 42.23 5.35 -27.17
N LEU A 26 40.91 5.44 -27.33
CA LEU A 26 40.07 6.39 -26.58
C LEU A 26 39.96 6.03 -25.09
N ASN A 27 39.97 4.74 -24.76
CA ASN A 27 39.96 4.27 -23.38
C ASN A 27 41.34 4.46 -22.70
N LEU A 28 42.44 4.34 -23.46
CA LEU A 28 43.78 4.61 -22.94
C LEU A 28 43.98 6.11 -22.61
N ASN A 29 43.56 7.01 -23.51
CA ASN A 29 43.62 8.46 -23.26
C ASN A 29 42.69 8.92 -22.14
N LYS A 30 41.55 8.25 -21.92
CA LYS A 30 40.68 8.45 -20.74
C LYS A 30 41.38 8.07 -19.43
N TYR A 31 42.11 6.95 -19.43
CA TYR A 31 42.82 6.46 -18.26
C TYR A 31 43.95 7.41 -17.83
N THR A 32 44.69 7.96 -18.81
CA THR A 32 45.79 8.92 -18.56
C THR A 32 45.30 10.28 -18.05
N LEU A 33 44.17 10.78 -18.56
CA LEU A 33 43.56 12.02 -18.08
C LEU A 33 42.98 11.88 -16.66
N TYR A 34 42.40 10.71 -16.33
CA TYR A 34 41.85 10.41 -15.01
C TYR A 34 42.95 10.23 -13.94
N MET A 35 44.04 9.52 -14.26
CA MET A 35 45.21 9.39 -13.36
C MET A 35 45.83 10.76 -13.03
N HIS A 36 45.78 11.73 -13.94
CA HIS A 36 46.22 13.10 -13.69
C HIS A 36 45.29 13.91 -12.77
N LEU A 37 43.99 13.60 -12.75
CA LEU A 37 42.99 14.22 -11.87
C LEU A 37 42.97 13.58 -10.47
N GLU A 38 43.16 12.26 -10.40
CA GLU A 38 43.26 11.45 -9.18
C GLU A 38 44.48 11.85 -8.31
N ALA A 39 45.57 12.28 -8.94
CA ALA A 39 46.75 12.82 -8.25
C ALA A 39 46.56 14.24 -7.69
N ARG A 40 45.62 15.04 -8.21
CA ARG A 40 45.44 16.45 -7.81
C ARG A 40 44.52 16.64 -6.61
N ILE A 41 43.53 15.79 -6.41
CA ILE A 41 42.54 15.92 -5.33
C ILE A 41 43.17 15.77 -3.91
N PRO A 42 44.09 14.82 -3.66
CA PRO A 42 44.83 14.77 -2.39
C PRO A 42 45.73 15.98 -2.16
N LEU A 43 46.31 16.53 -3.23
CA LEU A 43 47.14 17.75 -3.20
C LEU A 43 46.32 18.99 -2.83
N VAL A 44 45.05 19.05 -3.28
CA VAL A 44 44.11 20.15 -3.00
C VAL A 44 43.60 20.13 -1.55
N LEU A 45 43.33 18.96 -0.99
CA LEU A 45 42.99 18.82 0.44
C LEU A 45 44.19 19.08 1.35
N CYS A 46 45.40 18.67 0.96
CA CYS A 46 46.62 19.07 1.65
C CYS A 46 46.78 20.59 1.72
N SER A 47 46.49 21.33 0.64
CA SER A 47 46.52 22.81 0.67
C SER A 47 45.43 23.41 1.57
N TYR A 48 44.22 22.85 1.59
CA TYR A 48 43.13 23.32 2.47
C TYR A 48 43.49 23.15 3.97
N PHE A 49 44.11 22.02 4.32
CA PHE A 49 44.63 21.79 5.67
C PHE A 49 45.88 22.62 6.00
N GLU A 50 46.71 22.95 5.01
CA GLU A 50 47.87 23.83 5.17
C GLU A 50 47.45 25.29 5.41
N VAL A 51 46.35 25.75 4.81
CA VAL A 51 45.74 27.08 5.05
C VAL A 51 45.13 27.18 6.45
N ILE A 52 44.41 26.14 6.91
CA ILE A 52 43.89 26.05 8.28
C ILE A 52 45.01 26.01 9.32
N ASN A 53 46.14 25.35 9.01
CA ASN A 53 47.32 25.31 9.87
C ASN A 53 48.10 26.64 9.88
N LYS A 54 48.29 27.31 8.74
CA LYS A 54 49.00 28.61 8.64
C LYS A 54 48.28 29.75 9.38
N LYS A 55 46.94 29.74 9.41
CA LYS A 55 46.15 30.73 10.16
C LYS A 55 46.18 30.50 11.67
N ARG A 56 46.64 29.33 12.15
CA ARG A 56 46.77 28.97 13.57
C ARG A 56 48.19 29.06 14.13
N GLU A 57 49.23 29.07 13.30
CA GLU A 57 50.60 29.35 13.75
C GLU A 57 50.73 30.71 14.45
N TYR A 58 49.80 31.65 14.21
CA TYR A 58 49.77 32.95 14.88
C TYR A 58 49.09 32.97 16.26
N ASP A 59 48.31 31.94 16.63
CA ASP A 59 47.50 31.94 17.86
C ASP A 59 47.75 30.73 18.80
N PHE A 60 48.67 29.82 18.45
CA PHE A 60 48.63 28.46 18.99
C PHE A 60 49.98 27.94 19.51
N MET A 61 50.37 28.37 20.72
CA MET A 61 51.52 27.79 21.44
C MET A 61 51.21 27.33 22.88
N SER A 62 49.99 26.86 23.22
CA SER A 62 49.83 26.24 24.56
C SER A 62 48.87 25.06 24.77
N ASN A 63 48.21 24.47 23.76
CA ASN A 63 47.37 23.29 24.03
C ASN A 63 47.28 22.29 22.86
N ILE A 64 48.19 21.30 22.84
CA ILE A 64 48.14 20.12 21.98
C ILE A 64 48.29 18.88 22.87
N THR A 65 47.33 17.94 22.88
CA THR A 65 47.58 16.64 22.25
C THR A 65 46.31 15.89 21.80
N ASN A 66 45.10 16.25 22.25
CA ASN A 66 43.89 15.47 21.95
C ASN A 66 43.04 15.97 20.77
N ASN A 67 43.07 17.27 20.45
CA ASN A 67 42.29 17.83 19.33
C ASN A 67 42.90 17.53 17.95
N THR A 68 44.23 17.39 17.88
CA THR A 68 44.95 16.97 16.67
C THR A 68 44.62 15.54 16.28
N LEU A 69 44.43 14.63 17.25
CA LEU A 69 44.09 13.24 16.96
C LEU A 69 42.70 13.09 16.31
N ILE A 70 41.69 13.80 16.82
CA ILE A 70 40.32 13.73 16.28
C ILE A 70 40.24 14.32 14.88
N MET A 71 40.87 15.48 14.66
CA MET A 71 40.89 16.08 13.31
C MET A 71 41.68 15.24 12.31
N ASN A 72 42.74 14.54 12.74
CA ASN A 72 43.45 13.59 11.89
C ASN A 72 42.58 12.36 11.56
N ILE A 73 41.78 11.87 12.50
CA ILE A 73 40.84 10.76 12.25
C ILE A 73 39.75 11.20 11.27
N GLU A 74 39.17 12.40 11.43
CA GLU A 74 38.17 12.95 10.49
C GLU A 74 38.76 13.15 9.09
N ALA A 75 39.98 13.67 8.98
CA ALA A 75 40.67 13.83 7.70
C ALA A 75 40.94 12.48 7.02
N ILE A 76 41.39 11.47 7.78
CA ILE A 76 41.60 10.11 7.28
C ILE A 76 40.29 9.49 6.82
N LEU A 77 39.20 9.67 7.58
CA LEU A 77 37.89 9.13 7.22
C LEU A 77 37.31 9.80 5.97
N GLY A 78 37.46 11.12 5.84
CA GLY A 78 37.09 11.88 4.64
C GLY A 78 37.85 11.41 3.40
N VAL A 79 39.16 11.16 3.53
CA VAL A 79 39.99 10.59 2.45
C VAL A 79 39.54 9.17 2.10
N ILE A 80 39.18 8.34 3.09
CA ILE A 80 38.67 6.98 2.85
C ILE A 80 37.31 7.02 2.13
N LEU A 81 36.39 7.89 2.52
CA LEU A 81 35.08 8.05 1.87
C LEU A 81 35.22 8.57 0.44
N LEU A 82 36.15 9.49 0.19
CA LEU A 82 36.48 9.98 -1.15
C LEU A 82 37.17 8.90 -2.01
N PHE A 83 38.02 8.07 -1.42
CA PHE A 83 38.63 6.94 -2.09
C PHE A 83 37.60 5.87 -2.47
N ILE A 84 36.67 5.56 -1.57
CA ILE A 84 35.52 4.67 -1.85
C ILE A 84 34.63 5.27 -2.94
N HIS A 85 34.36 6.59 -2.90
CA HIS A 85 33.61 7.30 -3.93
C HIS A 85 34.30 7.24 -5.30
N SER A 86 35.62 7.44 -5.35
CA SER A 86 36.44 7.31 -6.56
C SER A 86 36.42 5.89 -7.12
N ILE A 87 36.57 4.87 -6.26
CA ILE A 87 36.49 3.45 -6.65
C ILE A 87 35.11 3.12 -7.21
N ILE A 88 34.03 3.54 -6.54
CA ILE A 88 32.65 3.28 -7.00
C ILE A 88 32.41 3.95 -8.36
N ASN A 89 32.88 5.19 -8.55
CA ASN A 89 32.78 5.87 -9.85
C ASN A 89 33.60 5.18 -10.95
N SER A 90 34.85 4.81 -10.64
CA SER A 90 35.76 4.09 -11.53
C SER A 90 35.17 2.75 -11.98
N TRP A 91 34.62 1.97 -11.05
CA TRP A 91 34.07 0.64 -11.35
C TRP A 91 32.80 0.69 -12.21
N TYR A 92 31.90 1.66 -11.97
CA TYR A 92 30.58 1.66 -12.61
C TYR A 92 30.48 2.54 -13.86
N LEU A 93 31.43 3.46 -14.11
CA LEU A 93 31.52 4.19 -15.39
C LEU A 93 32.00 3.29 -16.55
N VAL A 94 32.57 2.12 -16.25
CA VAL A 94 33.01 1.11 -17.23
C VAL A 94 31.82 0.36 -17.85
N ASP A 95 30.68 0.24 -17.15
CA ASP A 95 29.52 -0.55 -17.58
C ASP A 95 28.36 0.28 -18.17
N PHE A 96 28.59 1.55 -18.50
CA PHE A 96 27.52 2.41 -19.03
C PHE A 96 27.26 2.14 -20.53
N VAL A 97 26.13 1.51 -20.86
CA VAL A 97 25.59 1.46 -22.23
C VAL A 97 24.54 2.56 -22.39
N PRO A 98 24.87 3.74 -22.96
CA PRO A 98 23.89 4.80 -23.16
C PRO A 98 22.91 4.39 -24.27
N LEU A 99 21.62 4.31 -23.93
CA LEU A 99 20.53 3.96 -24.86
C LEU A 99 20.28 5.00 -25.97
N CYS A 100 20.91 6.17 -25.94
CA CYS A 100 20.82 7.16 -27.02
C CYS A 100 22.04 8.09 -27.09
N LYS A 101 22.46 8.43 -28.32
CA LYS A 101 23.60 9.32 -28.62
C LYS A 101 23.44 10.74 -28.06
N LYS A 102 22.20 11.25 -28.00
CA LYS A 102 21.86 12.60 -27.50
C LYS A 102 21.94 12.73 -25.97
N LEU A 103 21.70 11.63 -25.24
CA LEU A 103 21.87 11.56 -23.79
C LEU A 103 23.35 11.57 -23.39
N LYS A 104 24.22 11.02 -24.23
CA LYS A 104 25.68 10.99 -24.04
C LYS A 104 26.30 12.39 -24.08
N GLU A 105 25.80 13.26 -24.95
CA GLU A 105 26.25 14.65 -25.09
C GLU A 105 25.76 15.54 -23.94
N MET A 106 24.54 15.33 -23.45
CA MET A 106 23.99 16.06 -22.30
C MET A 106 24.65 15.65 -20.97
N SER A 107 24.88 14.35 -20.73
CA SER A 107 25.44 13.90 -19.45
C SER A 107 26.93 14.22 -19.30
N SER A 108 27.71 14.24 -20.39
CA SER A 108 29.15 14.51 -20.29
C SER A 108 29.48 15.99 -20.13
N GLY A 109 28.70 16.89 -20.75
CA GLY A 109 28.95 18.33 -20.68
C GLY A 109 28.50 18.97 -19.36
N GLU A 110 27.28 18.67 -18.91
CA GLU A 110 26.71 19.31 -17.72
C GLU A 110 27.38 18.81 -16.43
N ILE A 111 27.63 17.50 -16.29
CA ILE A 111 28.27 16.95 -15.09
C ILE A 111 29.73 17.43 -14.98
N GLN A 112 30.45 17.51 -16.09
CA GLN A 112 31.84 17.99 -16.10
C GLN A 112 31.92 19.50 -15.82
N ASN A 113 30.96 20.30 -16.29
CA ASN A 113 30.87 21.71 -15.93
C ASN A 113 30.53 21.92 -14.45
N ILE A 114 29.70 21.04 -13.87
CA ILE A 114 29.37 21.07 -12.44
C ILE A 114 30.56 20.65 -11.57
N GLN A 115 31.32 19.63 -11.98
CA GLN A 115 32.56 19.23 -11.29
C GLN A 115 33.62 20.33 -11.35
N ASN A 116 33.77 20.98 -12.52
CA ASN A 116 34.64 22.14 -12.67
C ASN A 116 34.15 23.34 -11.83
N PHE A 117 32.83 23.48 -11.63
CA PHE A 117 32.24 24.52 -10.79
C PHE A 117 32.58 24.29 -9.30
N LEU A 118 32.48 23.06 -8.79
CA LEU A 118 32.88 22.73 -7.41
C LEU A 118 34.37 22.96 -7.14
N VAL A 119 35.24 22.59 -8.09
CA VAL A 119 36.69 22.83 -8.00
C VAL A 119 37.00 24.34 -8.05
N ASN A 120 36.22 25.12 -8.80
CA ASN A 120 36.34 26.58 -8.84
C ASN A 120 35.76 27.27 -7.60
N ASP A 121 34.69 26.74 -7.00
CA ASP A 121 34.14 27.21 -5.72
C ASP A 121 35.22 27.08 -4.62
N GLU A 122 36.00 25.99 -4.59
CA GLU A 122 37.08 25.80 -3.61
C GLU A 122 38.21 26.84 -3.76
N LEU A 123 38.61 27.14 -4.99
CA LEU A 123 39.55 28.23 -5.31
C LEU A 123 39.02 29.63 -4.95
N LEU A 124 37.70 29.80 -4.92
CA LEU A 124 37.04 31.04 -4.50
C LEU A 124 36.93 31.13 -2.97
N ILE A 125 36.67 30.01 -2.29
CA ILE A 125 36.59 29.92 -0.83
C ILE A 125 37.93 30.28 -0.18
N ASP A 126 39.05 29.82 -0.74
CA ASP A 126 40.40 30.17 -0.26
C ASP A 126 40.74 31.67 -0.38
N LYS A 127 40.02 32.42 -1.23
CA LYS A 127 40.24 33.85 -1.46
C LYS A 127 39.30 34.76 -0.67
N TRP A 128 38.25 34.24 -0.05
CA TRP A 128 37.20 35.07 0.56
C TRP A 128 37.37 35.12 2.08
N ASP A 129 37.57 36.32 2.62
CA ASP A 129 37.68 36.57 4.07
C ASP A 129 36.36 36.36 4.84
N TYR A 130 35.28 35.98 4.18
CA TYR A 130 33.93 35.86 4.74
C TYR A 130 33.43 34.39 4.74
N PRO A 131 33.71 33.61 5.80
CA PRO A 131 33.37 32.18 5.87
C PRO A 131 31.86 31.88 5.78
N THR A 132 31.01 32.84 6.16
CA THR A 132 29.55 32.73 6.02
C THR A 132 29.10 32.69 4.57
N ILE A 133 29.69 33.52 3.71
CA ILE A 133 29.26 33.60 2.31
C ILE A 133 29.73 32.35 1.56
N SER A 134 30.95 31.89 1.85
CA SER A 134 31.47 30.60 1.38
C SER A 134 30.53 29.45 1.75
N LEU A 135 30.10 29.37 3.01
CA LEU A 135 29.24 28.30 3.48
C LEU A 135 27.82 28.39 2.87
N LEU A 136 27.29 29.59 2.68
CA LEU A 136 26.02 29.80 1.98
C LEU A 136 26.10 29.33 0.52
N ILE A 137 27.18 29.66 -0.19
CA ILE A 137 27.43 29.22 -1.57
C ILE A 137 27.50 27.69 -1.61
N SER A 138 28.24 27.06 -0.68
CA SER A 138 28.31 25.59 -0.54
C SER A 138 26.92 24.95 -0.36
N ILE A 139 26.08 25.50 0.51
CA ILE A 139 24.70 25.02 0.72
C ILE A 139 23.90 25.10 -0.58
N ILE A 140 23.98 26.21 -1.31
CA ILE A 140 23.27 26.41 -2.58
C ILE A 140 23.78 25.45 -3.65
N SER A 141 25.10 25.27 -3.77
CA SER A 141 25.74 24.35 -4.72
C SER A 141 25.35 22.90 -4.44
N LEU A 142 25.35 22.47 -3.17
CA LEU A 142 24.95 21.12 -2.76
C LEU A 142 23.45 20.88 -2.91
N LEU A 143 22.60 21.89 -2.65
CA LEU A 143 21.17 21.81 -2.92
C LEU A 143 20.90 21.64 -4.41
N TYR A 144 21.63 22.38 -5.26
CA TYR A 144 21.51 22.27 -6.71
C TYR A 144 21.98 20.89 -7.22
N LEU A 145 23.08 20.37 -6.68
CA LEU A 145 23.57 19.02 -6.96
C LEU A 145 22.58 17.94 -6.55
N TRP A 146 22.06 18.05 -5.34
CA TRP A 146 21.03 17.15 -4.83
C TRP A 146 19.79 17.18 -5.73
N PHE A 147 19.32 18.37 -6.12
CA PHE A 147 18.17 18.54 -7.02
C PHE A 147 18.41 18.00 -8.44
N THR A 148 19.59 18.22 -9.01
CA THR A 148 19.96 17.70 -10.34
C THR A 148 20.13 16.18 -10.32
N HIS A 149 20.67 15.61 -9.24
CA HIS A 149 20.68 14.16 -9.03
C HIS A 149 19.25 13.61 -8.96
N LEU A 150 18.38 14.20 -8.13
CA LEU A 150 16.96 13.86 -8.04
C LEU A 150 16.24 13.81 -9.40
N LYS A 151 16.52 14.79 -10.27
CA LYS A 151 15.94 14.86 -11.62
C LYS A 151 16.46 13.73 -12.54
N SER A 152 17.68 13.26 -12.32
CA SER A 152 18.35 12.26 -13.15
C SER A 152 18.31 10.83 -12.59
N GLN A 153 17.87 10.65 -11.33
CA GLN A 153 17.71 9.35 -10.65
C GLN A 153 17.09 8.22 -11.51
N PRO A 154 16.01 8.42 -12.29
CA PRO A 154 15.37 7.33 -13.02
C PRO A 154 16.27 6.62 -14.04
N PHE A 155 17.40 7.24 -14.40
CA PHE A 155 18.34 6.74 -15.40
C PHE A 155 19.53 5.97 -14.80
N TYR A 156 19.64 5.90 -13.48
CA TYR A 156 20.73 5.22 -12.77
C TYR A 156 20.24 4.00 -11.98
N ASN A 157 21.16 3.10 -11.63
CA ASN A 157 20.89 1.96 -10.77
C ASN A 157 20.39 2.44 -9.39
N MET A 158 19.32 1.83 -8.87
CA MET A 158 18.70 2.18 -7.59
C MET A 158 19.70 2.17 -6.42
N LYS A 159 20.64 1.21 -6.38
CA LYS A 159 21.68 1.17 -5.35
C LYS A 159 22.60 2.38 -5.42
N LEU A 160 22.95 2.79 -6.63
CA LEU A 160 23.83 3.92 -6.89
C LEU A 160 23.14 5.24 -6.49
N ASN A 161 21.87 5.41 -6.88
CA ASN A 161 21.06 6.55 -6.47
C ASN A 161 20.92 6.62 -4.95
N ASN A 162 20.72 5.49 -4.27
CA ASN A 162 20.62 5.49 -2.82
C ASN A 162 21.90 6.04 -2.18
N ILE A 163 23.06 5.70 -2.73
CA ILE A 163 24.37 6.17 -2.23
C ILE A 163 24.56 7.66 -2.53
N TYR A 164 24.34 8.09 -3.78
CA TYR A 164 24.52 9.49 -4.18
C TYR A 164 23.55 10.44 -3.48
N GLU A 165 22.26 10.06 -3.41
CA GLU A 165 21.26 10.83 -2.70
C GLU A 165 21.60 10.94 -1.21
N SER A 166 22.00 9.82 -0.59
CA SER A 166 22.43 9.77 0.80
C SER A 166 23.58 10.75 1.05
N LEU A 167 24.62 10.71 0.21
CA LEU A 167 25.79 11.59 0.31
C LEU A 167 25.45 13.07 0.05
N TYR A 168 24.72 13.40 -1.01
CA TYR A 168 24.40 14.80 -1.31
C TYR A 168 23.47 15.40 -0.26
N PHE A 169 22.47 14.65 0.20
CA PHE A 169 21.57 15.09 1.25
C PHE A 169 22.28 15.23 2.60
N SER A 170 23.19 14.32 2.95
CA SER A 170 23.97 14.42 4.18
C SER A 170 24.89 15.61 4.17
N LEU A 171 25.65 15.83 3.09
CA LEU A 171 26.53 16.98 2.94
C LEU A 171 25.76 18.30 2.94
N PHE A 172 24.62 18.37 2.25
CA PHE A 172 23.74 19.54 2.27
C PHE A 172 23.25 19.86 3.69
N SER A 173 22.76 18.84 4.41
CA SER A 173 22.22 19.01 5.76
C SER A 173 23.33 19.37 6.77
N LEU A 174 24.51 18.77 6.63
CA LEU A 174 25.69 19.08 7.45
C LEU A 174 26.14 20.54 7.26
N ASN A 175 26.15 21.07 6.04
CA ASN A 175 26.51 22.47 5.81
C ASN A 175 25.49 23.43 6.46
N ILE A 176 24.19 23.11 6.42
CA ILE A 176 23.17 23.89 7.15
C ILE A 176 23.43 23.85 8.66
N GLU A 177 23.76 22.68 9.19
CA GLU A 177 24.05 22.51 10.61
C GLU A 177 25.29 23.29 11.06
N ILE A 178 26.38 23.23 10.28
CA ILE A 178 27.58 24.05 10.51
C ILE A 178 27.23 25.54 10.48
N MET A 179 26.36 25.96 9.56
CA MET A 179 25.87 27.34 9.50
C MET A 179 25.18 27.76 10.79
N ILE A 180 24.25 26.92 11.26
CA ILE A 180 23.49 27.16 12.50
C ILE A 180 24.44 27.21 13.69
N MET A 181 25.39 26.27 13.79
CA MET A 181 26.35 26.25 14.88
C MET A 181 27.31 27.44 14.86
N TRP A 182 27.66 27.92 13.68
CA TRP A 182 28.43 29.16 13.54
C TRP A 182 27.62 30.39 13.99
N PHE A 183 26.36 30.51 13.56
CA PHE A 183 25.46 31.59 14.01
C PHE A 183 25.19 31.57 15.51
N LEU A 184 25.12 30.38 16.11
CA LEU A 184 24.96 30.20 17.55
C LEU A 184 26.28 30.25 18.33
N ASN A 185 27.41 30.41 17.64
CA ASN A 185 28.76 30.45 18.22
C ASN A 185 29.13 29.15 19.01
N LEU A 186 28.54 28.02 18.62
CA LEU A 186 28.74 26.69 19.23
C LEU A 186 29.96 25.96 18.66
N ASN A 187 30.47 26.41 17.51
CA ASN A 187 31.62 25.82 16.80
C ASN A 187 32.93 25.77 17.59
N LYS A 188 33.03 26.46 18.73
CA LYS A 188 34.21 26.43 19.60
C LYS A 188 34.25 25.22 20.54
N LYS A 189 33.14 24.47 20.68
CA LYS A 189 33.02 23.37 21.65
C LYS A 189 33.33 22.01 21.01
N ARG A 190 34.03 21.12 21.73
CA ARG A 190 34.32 19.76 21.24
C ARG A 190 33.06 18.93 20.93
N ALA A 191 31.99 19.13 21.71
CA ALA A 191 30.71 18.44 21.52
C ALA A 191 30.06 18.76 20.16
N SER A 192 30.32 19.93 19.60
CA SER A 192 29.76 20.34 18.30
C SER A 192 30.26 19.43 17.18
N TYR A 193 31.54 19.04 17.21
CA TYR A 193 32.11 18.12 16.22
C TYR A 193 31.53 16.71 16.31
N ILE A 194 31.33 16.20 17.53
CA ILE A 194 30.68 14.90 17.75
C ILE A 194 29.22 14.95 17.27
N PHE A 195 28.52 16.05 17.53
CA PHE A 195 27.15 16.25 17.07
C PHE A 195 27.06 16.25 15.54
N CYS A 196 27.92 17.02 14.85
CA CYS A 196 28.05 17.01 13.39
C CYS A 196 28.30 15.62 12.82
N PHE A 197 29.17 14.83 13.46
CA PHE A 197 29.47 13.48 12.99
C PHE A 197 28.26 12.55 13.14
N VAL A 198 27.58 12.58 14.29
CA VAL A 198 26.40 11.75 14.54
C VAL A 198 25.24 12.16 13.61
N SER A 199 25.03 13.46 13.42
CA SER A 199 23.99 13.97 12.53
C SER A 199 24.26 13.62 11.07
N GLU A 200 25.51 13.62 10.61
CA GLU A 200 25.88 13.20 9.27
C GLU A 200 25.46 11.74 8.99
N VAL A 201 25.71 10.82 9.92
CA VAL A 201 25.27 9.43 9.80
C VAL A 201 23.75 9.33 9.73
N VAL A 202 23.03 10.14 10.52
CA VAL A 202 21.56 10.20 10.49
C VAL A 202 21.07 10.73 9.15
N PHE A 203 21.65 11.80 8.64
CA PHE A 203 21.28 12.37 7.35
C PHE A 203 21.62 11.42 6.18
N LEU A 204 22.70 10.64 6.27
CA LEU A 204 22.96 9.57 5.29
C LEU A 204 21.79 8.57 5.26
N VAL A 205 21.32 8.11 6.42
CA VAL A 205 20.18 7.17 6.51
C VAL A 205 18.89 7.82 5.99
N ILE A 206 18.61 9.08 6.36
CA ILE A 206 17.43 9.81 5.88
C ILE A 206 17.48 9.99 4.36
N GLY A 207 18.61 10.41 3.81
CA GLY A 207 18.82 10.56 2.37
C GLY A 207 18.61 9.25 1.61
N TRP A 208 19.03 8.11 2.18
CA TRP A 208 18.77 6.79 1.62
C TRP A 208 17.26 6.49 1.51
N PHE A 209 16.49 6.73 2.58
CA PHE A 209 15.04 6.50 2.57
C PHE A 209 14.28 7.52 1.71
N LEU A 210 14.73 8.77 1.68
CA LEU A 210 14.21 9.80 0.76
C LEU A 210 14.38 9.35 -0.69
N ASN A 211 15.55 8.82 -1.07
CA ASN A 211 15.76 8.28 -2.41
C ASN A 211 14.76 7.18 -2.75
N ILE A 212 14.58 6.19 -1.88
CA ILE A 212 13.66 5.07 -2.13
C ILE A 212 12.23 5.59 -2.39
N THR A 213 11.84 6.62 -1.66
CA THR A 213 10.50 7.22 -1.74
C THR A 213 10.35 8.06 -3.02
N LEU A 214 11.31 8.94 -3.30
CA LEU A 214 11.32 9.82 -4.46
C LEU A 214 11.52 9.06 -5.77
N TYR A 215 12.41 8.06 -5.80
CA TYR A 215 12.60 7.15 -6.93
C TYR A 215 11.29 6.43 -7.29
N LYS A 216 10.55 5.90 -6.31
CA LYS A 216 9.24 5.29 -6.58
C LYS A 216 8.26 6.30 -7.16
N TYR A 217 8.22 7.52 -6.63
CA TYR A 217 7.35 8.58 -7.13
C TYR A 217 7.69 8.98 -8.58
N PHE A 218 8.96 9.26 -8.88
CA PHE A 218 9.39 9.65 -10.22
C PHE A 218 9.27 8.52 -11.24
N THR A 219 9.66 7.29 -10.87
CA THR A 219 9.49 6.10 -11.71
C THR A 219 8.02 5.86 -12.01
N ASN A 220 7.12 5.92 -11.01
CA ASN A 220 5.68 5.80 -11.25
C ASN A 220 5.17 6.92 -12.17
N LYS A 221 5.61 8.16 -11.98
CA LYS A 221 5.23 9.30 -12.84
C LYS A 221 5.75 9.17 -14.27
N ILE A 222 6.94 8.63 -14.46
CA ILE A 222 7.51 8.35 -15.79
C ILE A 222 6.80 7.16 -16.42
N VAL A 223 6.56 6.08 -15.68
CA VAL A 223 5.75 4.94 -16.13
C VAL A 223 4.36 5.42 -16.52
N ASP A 224 3.70 6.28 -15.74
CA ASP A 224 2.40 6.85 -16.09
C ASP A 224 2.46 7.70 -17.36
N ARG A 225 3.53 8.50 -17.55
CA ARG A 225 3.73 9.30 -18.78
C ARG A 225 4.02 8.42 -19.99
N ILE A 226 4.84 7.39 -19.83
CA ILE A 226 5.16 6.39 -20.87
C ILE A 226 3.90 5.59 -21.18
N GLN A 227 3.15 5.14 -20.19
CA GLN A 227 1.91 4.41 -20.33
C GLN A 227 0.82 5.28 -20.97
N LYS A 228 0.75 6.58 -20.67
CA LYS A 228 -0.10 7.54 -21.40
C LYS A 228 0.35 7.77 -22.84
N LYS A 229 1.66 7.88 -23.09
CA LYS A 229 2.24 8.17 -24.42
C LYS A 229 2.28 6.95 -25.35
N TYR A 230 2.45 5.76 -24.79
CA TYR A 230 2.51 4.47 -25.49
C TYR A 230 1.24 3.63 -25.24
N ASN A 231 0.14 4.25 -24.84
CA ASN A 231 -1.17 3.59 -24.76
C ASN A 231 -1.74 3.33 -26.16
N GLN A 232 -1.01 2.55 -26.98
CA GLN A 232 -1.44 2.02 -28.28
C GLN A 232 -2.78 1.26 -28.15
N GLN A 233 -3.12 0.79 -26.95
CA GLN A 233 -4.37 0.12 -26.62
C GLN A 233 -5.62 1.00 -26.87
N ASN A 234 -5.58 2.29 -26.54
CA ASN A 234 -6.69 3.21 -26.83
C ASN A 234 -6.83 3.44 -28.34
N VAL A 235 -5.71 3.57 -29.06
CA VAL A 235 -5.71 3.72 -30.52
C VAL A 235 -6.32 2.49 -31.19
N TYR A 236 -6.01 1.28 -30.72
CA TYR A 236 -6.62 0.07 -31.26
C TYR A 236 -8.13 -0.05 -30.95
N ILE A 237 -8.58 0.41 -29.77
CA ILE A 237 -10.02 0.44 -29.42
C ILE A 237 -10.76 1.51 -30.24
N GLU A 238 -10.18 2.69 -30.42
CA GLU A 238 -10.71 3.74 -31.28
C GLU A 238 -10.79 3.27 -32.73
N TYR A 239 -9.73 2.64 -33.23
CA TYR A 239 -9.69 2.08 -34.58
C TYR A 239 -10.71 0.94 -34.74
N TRP A 240 -10.90 0.12 -33.72
CA TRP A 240 -11.95 -0.89 -33.68
C TRP A 240 -13.35 -0.27 -33.71
N ASN A 241 -13.59 0.79 -32.93
CA ASN A 241 -14.87 1.52 -32.92
C ASN A 241 -15.15 2.15 -34.30
N ILE A 242 -14.13 2.68 -34.98
CA ILE A 242 -14.24 3.19 -36.35
C ILE A 242 -14.64 2.07 -37.32
N LEU A 243 -13.96 0.91 -37.27
CA LEU A 243 -14.30 -0.25 -38.11
C LEU A 243 -15.72 -0.76 -37.84
N HIS A 244 -16.13 -0.80 -36.58
CA HIS A 244 -17.50 -1.16 -36.19
C HIS A 244 -18.54 -0.17 -36.73
N GLY A 245 -18.24 1.14 -36.68
CA GLY A 245 -19.06 2.19 -37.27
C GLY A 245 -19.19 2.08 -38.79
N ILE A 246 -18.08 1.83 -39.49
CA ILE A 246 -18.06 1.61 -40.95
C ILE A 246 -18.89 0.36 -41.30
N ARG A 247 -18.74 -0.73 -40.54
CA ARG A 247 -19.56 -1.94 -40.74
C ARG A 247 -21.06 -1.63 -40.62
N LEU A 248 -21.46 -0.91 -39.57
CA LEU A 248 -22.86 -0.51 -39.36
C LEU A 248 -23.36 0.34 -40.54
N PHE A 249 -22.56 1.30 -40.99
CA PHE A 249 -22.89 2.17 -42.11
C PHE A 249 -23.08 1.38 -43.42
N VAL A 250 -22.14 0.51 -43.78
CA VAL A 250 -22.22 -0.36 -44.98
C VAL A 250 -23.42 -1.31 -44.87
N SER A 251 -23.67 -1.88 -43.69
CA SER A 251 -24.79 -2.81 -43.47
C SER A 251 -26.17 -2.17 -43.59
N LYS A 252 -26.28 -0.87 -43.34
CA LYS A 252 -27.52 -0.07 -43.50
C LYS A 252 -27.70 0.43 -44.94
N ASN A 253 -26.62 0.73 -45.65
CA ASN A 253 -26.65 1.29 -47.00
C ASN A 253 -26.33 0.25 -48.08
N ARG A 254 -26.91 -0.96 -47.98
CA ARG A 254 -26.54 -2.10 -48.85
C ARG A 254 -26.69 -1.82 -50.34
N THR A 255 -27.64 -0.98 -50.72
CA THR A 255 -27.90 -0.59 -52.12
C THR A 255 -26.80 0.29 -52.72
N CYS A 256 -26.00 0.95 -51.89
CA CYS A 256 -24.91 1.82 -52.34
C CYS A 256 -23.57 1.10 -52.50
N PHE A 257 -23.50 -0.19 -52.12
CA PHE A 257 -22.27 -0.98 -52.15
C PHE A 257 -22.55 -2.33 -52.83
N GLU A 258 -22.19 -2.45 -54.11
CA GLU A 258 -22.45 -3.67 -54.91
C GLU A 258 -21.85 -4.94 -54.29
N ASP A 259 -20.71 -4.81 -53.59
CA ASP A 259 -20.04 -5.91 -52.89
C ASP A 259 -20.01 -5.75 -51.35
N TYR A 260 -21.12 -5.26 -50.78
CA TYR A 260 -21.20 -4.99 -49.34
C TYR A 260 -20.89 -6.20 -48.45
N LYS A 261 -21.15 -7.43 -48.93
CA LYS A 261 -20.88 -8.67 -48.18
C LYS A 261 -19.38 -8.89 -48.00
N SER A 262 -18.61 -8.81 -49.08
CA SER A 262 -17.14 -8.93 -49.06
C SER A 262 -16.49 -7.84 -48.22
N ILE A 263 -17.00 -6.61 -48.31
CA ILE A 263 -16.53 -5.47 -47.50
C ILE A 263 -16.79 -5.72 -46.00
N ILE A 264 -18.00 -6.15 -45.62
CA ILE A 264 -18.32 -6.47 -44.22
C ILE A 264 -17.47 -7.61 -43.69
N GLU A 265 -17.23 -8.65 -44.50
CA GLU A 265 -16.40 -9.79 -44.11
C GLU A 265 -14.93 -9.38 -43.88
N SER A 266 -14.38 -8.55 -44.77
CA SER A 266 -13.05 -7.97 -44.62
C SER A 266 -12.93 -7.12 -43.35
N ILE A 267 -13.94 -6.28 -43.06
CA ILE A 267 -13.99 -5.48 -41.82
C ILE A 267 -14.05 -6.38 -40.58
N ASN A 268 -14.84 -7.47 -40.61
CA ASN A 268 -14.94 -8.41 -39.51
C ASN A 268 -13.60 -9.10 -39.22
N ILE A 269 -12.92 -9.61 -40.26
CA ILE A 269 -11.60 -10.24 -40.11
C ILE A 269 -10.59 -9.27 -39.49
N LEU A 270 -10.62 -8.01 -39.92
CA LEU A 270 -9.69 -6.98 -39.45
C LEU A 270 -10.01 -6.54 -38.01
N ALA A 271 -11.29 -6.39 -37.68
CA ALA A 271 -11.77 -6.07 -36.33
C ALA A 271 -11.46 -7.20 -35.32
N GLU A 272 -11.61 -8.47 -35.71
CA GLU A 272 -11.27 -9.63 -34.88
C GLU A 272 -9.75 -9.76 -34.68
N LYS A 273 -8.94 -9.54 -35.74
CA LYS A 273 -7.47 -9.46 -35.61
C LYS A 273 -7.02 -8.35 -34.67
N LEU A 274 -7.69 -7.19 -34.70
CA LEU A 274 -7.44 -6.09 -33.77
C LEU A 274 -7.80 -6.46 -32.34
N LEU A 275 -9.02 -6.94 -32.07
CA LEU A 275 -9.42 -7.36 -30.73
C LEU A 275 -8.49 -8.44 -30.17
N PHE A 276 -8.08 -9.41 -31.00
CA PHE A 276 -7.12 -10.44 -30.61
C PHE A 276 -5.76 -9.85 -30.24
N ARG A 277 -5.21 -8.97 -31.08
CA ARG A 277 -3.94 -8.28 -30.79
C ARG A 277 -4.02 -7.44 -29.52
N VAL A 278 -5.10 -6.69 -29.33
CA VAL A 278 -5.31 -5.89 -28.13
C VAL A 278 -5.42 -6.78 -26.90
N SER A 279 -6.19 -7.87 -26.96
CA SER A 279 -6.40 -8.79 -25.83
C SER A 279 -5.12 -9.46 -25.31
N ASN A 280 -4.09 -9.55 -26.16
CA ASN A 280 -2.79 -10.13 -25.81
C ASN A 280 -1.78 -9.10 -25.23
N LEU A 281 -2.10 -7.81 -25.20
CA LEU A 281 -1.26 -6.80 -24.57
C LEU A 281 -1.48 -6.80 -23.03
N GLU A 282 -0.50 -6.36 -22.25
CA GLU A 282 -0.68 -6.14 -20.80
C GLU A 282 -1.57 -4.90 -20.57
N ILE A 283 -2.85 -5.13 -20.28
CA ILE A 283 -3.88 -4.08 -20.30
C ILE A 283 -4.39 -3.71 -18.88
N ASN A 284 -4.57 -2.41 -18.65
CA ASN A 284 -5.27 -1.84 -17.49
C ASN A 284 -6.76 -2.26 -17.45
N TYR A 285 -7.31 -2.56 -16.27
CA TYR A 285 -8.68 -3.01 -16.05
C TYR A 285 -9.78 -2.23 -16.78
N LYS A 286 -9.65 -0.91 -16.90
CA LYS A 286 -10.60 -0.08 -17.66
C LYS A 286 -10.66 -0.47 -19.14
N ILE A 287 -9.51 -0.75 -19.74
CA ILE A 287 -9.37 -1.10 -21.16
C ILE A 287 -9.80 -2.56 -21.39
N LYS A 288 -9.55 -3.49 -20.45
CA LYS A 288 -10.10 -4.86 -20.52
C LYS A 288 -11.63 -4.87 -20.50
N PHE A 289 -12.24 -4.05 -19.64
CA PHE A 289 -13.68 -3.87 -19.63
C PHE A 289 -14.19 -3.31 -20.96
N LEU A 290 -13.52 -2.30 -21.52
CA LEU A 290 -13.88 -1.75 -22.84
C LEU A 290 -13.76 -2.79 -23.95
N ILE A 291 -12.72 -3.63 -23.96
CA ILE A 291 -12.57 -4.73 -24.93
C ILE A 291 -13.72 -5.74 -24.79
N TYR A 292 -14.02 -6.16 -23.56
CA TYR A 292 -15.13 -7.07 -23.28
C TYR A 292 -16.47 -6.48 -23.73
N TYR A 293 -16.71 -5.22 -23.42
CA TYR A 293 -17.91 -4.49 -23.83
C TYR A 293 -18.00 -4.37 -25.35
N SER A 294 -16.93 -3.96 -26.03
CA SER A 294 -16.83 -3.92 -27.50
C SER A 294 -17.10 -5.29 -28.13
N GLN A 295 -16.53 -6.37 -27.59
CA GLN A 295 -16.76 -7.72 -28.07
C GLN A 295 -18.22 -8.17 -27.86
N SER A 296 -18.81 -7.86 -26.71
CA SER A 296 -20.22 -8.13 -26.41
C SER A 296 -21.16 -7.36 -27.35
N CYS A 297 -20.93 -6.06 -27.55
CA CYS A 297 -21.68 -5.24 -28.49
C CYS A 297 -21.56 -5.76 -29.93
N TYR A 298 -20.38 -6.22 -30.33
CA TYR A 298 -20.15 -6.78 -31.65
C TYR A 298 -20.92 -8.08 -31.89
N GLU A 299 -20.90 -9.01 -30.94
CA GLU A 299 -21.65 -10.27 -31.02
C GLU A 299 -23.17 -10.00 -31.02
N PHE A 300 -23.64 -9.11 -30.15
CA PHE A 300 -25.04 -8.71 -30.10
C PHE A 300 -25.52 -8.09 -31.42
N THR A 301 -24.72 -7.19 -32.00
CA THR A 301 -25.04 -6.54 -33.28
C THR A 301 -24.95 -7.52 -34.45
N LYS A 302 -23.98 -8.43 -34.46
CA LYS A 302 -23.87 -9.52 -35.44
C LYS A 302 -25.09 -10.42 -35.41
N TYR A 303 -25.56 -10.78 -34.23
CA TYR A 303 -26.77 -11.56 -34.03
C TYR A 303 -28.03 -10.84 -34.57
N LEU A 304 -28.23 -9.56 -34.24
CA LEU A 304 -29.35 -8.74 -34.72
C LEU A 304 -29.37 -8.56 -36.24
N LEU A 305 -28.21 -8.39 -36.86
CA LEU A 305 -28.11 -8.21 -38.32
C LEU A 305 -28.32 -9.54 -39.08
N ASN A 306 -27.89 -10.66 -38.51
CA ASN A 306 -28.07 -11.98 -39.12
C ASN A 306 -29.51 -12.49 -38.99
N THR A 307 -30.19 -12.22 -37.88
CA THR A 307 -31.61 -12.57 -37.69
C THR A 307 -32.53 -11.84 -38.67
N ARG A 308 -32.23 -10.58 -39.03
CA ARG A 308 -32.94 -9.84 -40.10
C ARG A 308 -32.69 -10.37 -41.51
N SER A 309 -31.59 -11.09 -41.75
CA SER A 309 -31.25 -11.63 -43.08
C SER A 309 -32.05 -12.90 -43.43
N ASN A 310 -32.56 -13.62 -42.44
CA ASN A 310 -33.22 -14.92 -42.61
C ASN A 310 -34.74 -14.88 -42.36
N GLY A 311 -35.31 -13.73 -42.03
CA GLY A 311 -36.75 -13.56 -41.86
C GLY A 311 -37.45 -13.35 -43.21
N ASN A 312 -38.32 -14.29 -43.60
CA ASN A 312 -39.22 -14.14 -44.74
C ASN A 312 -39.99 -12.81 -44.64
N LYS A 313 -39.77 -11.94 -45.61
CA LYS A 313 -40.48 -10.68 -45.79
C LYS A 313 -41.96 -10.96 -46.03
N ASN A 314 -42.81 -10.84 -45.01
CA ASN A 314 -44.26 -10.70 -45.17
C ASN A 314 -44.93 -10.04 -43.94
N GLY A 315 -44.21 -9.15 -43.25
CA GLY A 315 -44.78 -8.26 -42.25
C GLY A 315 -44.48 -6.82 -42.62
N ASN A 316 -45.52 -6.00 -42.77
CA ASN A 316 -45.44 -4.53 -42.83
C ASN A 316 -45.00 -3.98 -41.46
N ASP A 317 -43.77 -4.30 -41.06
CA ASP A 317 -43.15 -3.72 -39.90
C ASP A 317 -42.59 -2.35 -40.28
N MET A 318 -43.43 -1.36 -39.98
CA MET A 318 -43.07 -0.16 -39.23
C MET A 318 -41.57 0.12 -39.25
N ASP A 319 -41.20 1.03 -40.15
CA ASP A 319 -39.88 1.62 -40.25
C ASP A 319 -39.46 2.17 -38.88
N ILE A 320 -38.70 1.38 -38.11
CA ILE A 320 -37.94 1.88 -36.95
C ILE A 320 -36.71 2.60 -37.51
N GLY A 321 -36.96 3.64 -38.30
CA GLY A 321 -36.18 4.85 -38.22
C GLY A 321 -36.41 5.41 -36.84
N PHE A 322 -35.42 5.34 -35.96
CA PHE A 322 -35.34 6.33 -34.90
C PHE A 322 -35.13 7.67 -35.60
N ASP A 323 -36.25 8.31 -35.97
CA ASP A 323 -36.29 9.64 -36.53
C ASP A 323 -35.47 10.53 -35.60
N SER A 324 -34.44 11.16 -36.15
CA SER A 324 -33.64 12.17 -35.44
C SER A 324 -34.54 13.18 -34.76
N ASP A 325 -35.70 13.42 -35.37
CA ASP A 325 -36.74 14.35 -34.96
C ASP A 325 -37.45 13.89 -33.69
N MET A 326 -37.64 12.59 -33.47
CA MET A 326 -38.25 12.09 -32.22
C MET A 326 -37.30 12.25 -31.04
N VAL A 327 -36.03 11.84 -31.19
CA VAL A 327 -35.03 11.98 -30.11
C VAL A 327 -34.74 13.46 -29.84
N ARG A 328 -34.71 14.29 -30.88
CA ARG A 328 -34.63 15.76 -30.79
C ARG A 328 -35.80 16.35 -30.03
N ASN A 329 -37.03 16.02 -30.42
CA ASN A 329 -38.24 16.59 -29.81
C ASN A 329 -38.40 16.13 -28.36
N ILE A 330 -37.95 14.91 -28.03
CA ILE A 330 -37.92 14.41 -26.64
C ILE A 330 -36.88 15.18 -25.82
N ALA A 331 -35.67 15.38 -26.32
CA ALA A 331 -34.62 16.13 -25.61
C ALA A 331 -35.04 17.59 -25.37
N ILE A 332 -35.58 18.25 -26.40
CA ILE A 332 -36.13 19.62 -26.29
C ILE A 332 -37.32 19.65 -25.33
N GLY A 333 -38.22 18.67 -25.40
CA GLY A 333 -39.37 18.57 -24.50
C GLY A 333 -38.98 18.45 -23.03
N TYR A 334 -37.96 17.64 -22.71
CA TYR A 334 -37.42 17.57 -21.35
C TYR A 334 -36.69 18.84 -20.94
N HIS A 335 -35.97 19.49 -21.84
CA HIS A 335 -35.33 20.79 -21.56
C HIS A 335 -36.34 21.87 -21.19
N ILE A 336 -37.44 21.99 -21.94
CA ILE A 336 -38.53 22.94 -21.65
C ILE A 336 -39.18 22.58 -20.30
N LYS A 337 -39.38 21.29 -20.01
CA LYS A 337 -39.87 20.85 -18.70
C LYS A 337 -38.92 21.24 -17.57
N SER A 338 -37.60 21.09 -17.74
CA SER A 338 -36.61 21.52 -16.74
C SER A 338 -36.67 23.03 -16.48
N VAL A 339 -36.81 23.85 -17.53
CA VAL A 339 -36.95 25.31 -17.37
C VAL A 339 -38.24 25.67 -16.61
N ASN A 340 -39.35 24.98 -16.90
CA ASN A 340 -40.60 25.19 -16.17
C ASN A 340 -40.52 24.70 -14.71
N SER A 341 -39.87 23.56 -14.44
CA SER A 341 -39.64 23.08 -13.08
C SER A 341 -38.76 24.06 -12.29
N LEU A 342 -37.70 24.62 -12.91
CA LEU A 342 -36.85 25.63 -12.30
C LEU A 342 -37.63 26.91 -11.99
N LYS A 343 -38.48 27.36 -12.91
CA LYS A 343 -39.39 28.48 -12.68
C LYS A 343 -40.28 28.24 -11.47
N ASN A 344 -40.83 27.03 -11.32
CA ASN A 344 -41.67 26.67 -10.17
C ASN A 344 -40.87 26.67 -8.87
N VAL A 345 -39.65 26.11 -8.86
CA VAL A 345 -38.74 26.19 -7.70
C VAL A 345 -38.48 27.65 -7.32
N ILE A 346 -38.19 28.53 -8.29
CA ILE A 346 -37.93 29.96 -8.02
C ILE A 346 -39.18 30.68 -7.47
N ILE A 347 -40.37 30.34 -7.96
CA ILE A 347 -41.63 30.91 -7.47
C ILE A 347 -41.89 30.48 -6.02
N GLU A 348 -41.70 29.20 -5.70
CA GLU A 348 -41.86 28.68 -4.34
C GLU A 348 -40.81 29.26 -3.39
N LEU A 349 -39.55 29.34 -3.84
CA LEU A 349 -38.47 29.98 -3.07
C LEU A 349 -38.73 31.47 -2.81
N LYS A 350 -39.41 32.17 -3.74
CA LYS A 350 -39.84 33.57 -3.53
C LYS A 350 -40.99 33.72 -2.54
N ASN A 351 -41.79 32.67 -2.36
CA ASN A 351 -43.00 32.70 -1.54
C ASN A 351 -42.82 31.96 -0.20
N LEU A 352 -41.58 31.68 0.24
CA LEU A 352 -41.27 31.02 1.51
C LEU A 352 -41.70 31.88 2.71
N ALA A 353 -42.93 31.73 3.16
CA ALA A 353 -43.43 32.34 4.39
C ALA A 353 -43.56 31.30 5.51
N ASN A 354 -43.70 30.00 5.16
CA ASN A 354 -44.07 28.93 6.08
C ASN A 354 -43.14 27.71 5.92
N SER A 355 -43.03 26.87 6.96
CA SER A 355 -42.26 25.61 6.88
C SER A 355 -42.80 24.60 5.86
N ASN A 356 -44.09 24.69 5.50
CA ASN A 356 -44.68 23.87 4.45
C ASN A 356 -44.20 24.28 3.05
N ASP A 357 -43.88 25.55 2.84
CA ASP A 357 -43.40 26.07 1.55
C ASP A 357 -41.97 25.58 1.28
N ILE A 358 -41.18 25.37 2.35
CA ILE A 358 -39.84 24.77 2.26
C ILE A 358 -39.93 23.33 1.74
N ASN A 359 -40.88 22.53 2.25
CA ASN A 359 -41.06 21.15 1.78
C ASN A 359 -41.56 21.11 0.33
N SER A 360 -42.43 22.04 -0.06
CA SER A 360 -42.86 22.19 -1.46
C SER A 360 -41.70 22.55 -2.37
N ALA A 361 -40.85 23.52 -1.98
CA ALA A 361 -39.66 23.90 -2.73
C ALA A 361 -38.66 22.75 -2.88
N ILE A 362 -38.46 21.94 -1.83
CA ILE A 362 -37.61 20.74 -1.87
C ILE A 362 -38.18 19.72 -2.87
N ASN A 363 -39.49 19.45 -2.82
CA ASN A 363 -40.13 18.49 -3.73
C ASN A 363 -40.02 18.95 -5.21
N TYR A 364 -40.24 20.23 -5.49
CA TYR A 364 -40.04 20.77 -6.84
C TYR A 364 -38.57 20.75 -7.29
N ASN A 365 -37.63 20.87 -6.35
CA ASN A 365 -36.20 20.74 -6.64
C ASN A 365 -35.83 19.29 -6.99
N GLU A 366 -36.37 18.30 -6.30
CA GLU A 366 -36.18 16.88 -6.65
C GLU A 366 -36.74 16.57 -8.05
N ILE A 367 -37.94 17.06 -8.36
CA ILE A 367 -38.54 16.92 -9.70
C ILE A 367 -37.67 17.61 -10.77
N LEU A 368 -37.09 18.78 -10.46
CA LEU A 368 -36.18 19.48 -11.36
C LEU A 368 -34.93 18.63 -11.64
N VAL A 369 -34.30 18.07 -10.61
CA VAL A 369 -33.10 17.23 -10.73
C VAL A 369 -33.39 16.01 -11.59
N GLU A 370 -34.49 15.29 -11.35
CA GLU A 370 -34.86 14.12 -12.15
C GLU A 370 -35.12 14.49 -13.62
N THR A 371 -35.75 15.64 -13.86
CA THR A 371 -36.03 16.12 -15.23
C THR A 371 -34.75 16.51 -15.96
N LEU A 372 -33.79 17.13 -15.26
CA LEU A 372 -32.47 17.49 -15.79
C LEU A 372 -31.65 16.26 -16.16
N GLU A 373 -31.59 15.23 -15.32
CA GLU A 373 -30.88 13.99 -15.62
C GLU A 373 -31.43 13.29 -16.87
N LYS A 374 -32.76 13.30 -17.04
CA LYS A 374 -33.41 12.77 -18.25
C LYS A 374 -33.06 13.62 -19.47
N ALA A 375 -33.12 14.95 -19.37
CA ALA A 375 -32.77 15.84 -20.46
C ALA A 375 -31.31 15.62 -20.90
N GLU A 376 -30.37 15.56 -19.96
CA GLU A 376 -28.96 15.30 -20.22
C GLU A 376 -28.76 13.97 -20.93
N LYS A 377 -29.34 12.88 -20.41
CA LYS A 377 -29.26 11.56 -21.04
C LYS A 377 -29.72 11.58 -22.50
N TYR A 378 -30.85 12.23 -22.80
CA TYR A 378 -31.35 12.31 -24.17
C TYR A 378 -30.51 13.24 -25.06
N TYR A 379 -29.96 14.33 -24.53
CA TYR A 379 -29.00 15.16 -25.27
C TYR A 379 -27.69 14.43 -25.55
N THR A 380 -27.15 13.67 -24.60
CA THR A 380 -25.96 12.84 -24.84
C THR A 380 -26.21 11.81 -25.93
N VAL A 381 -27.39 11.18 -25.94
CA VAL A 381 -27.78 10.24 -27.01
C VAL A 381 -27.94 10.96 -28.35
N TYR A 382 -28.53 12.16 -28.37
CA TYR A 382 -28.69 12.95 -29.59
C TYR A 382 -27.34 13.42 -30.15
N ILE A 383 -26.48 14.00 -29.32
CA ILE A 383 -25.16 14.52 -29.70
C ILE A 383 -24.22 13.39 -30.13
N SER A 384 -24.20 12.27 -29.41
CA SER A 384 -23.35 11.12 -29.77
C SER A 384 -23.77 10.46 -31.08
N LYS A 385 -25.06 10.48 -31.42
CA LYS A 385 -25.56 9.92 -32.69
C LYS A 385 -25.46 10.90 -33.88
N TYR A 386 -25.58 12.21 -33.65
CA TYR A 386 -25.66 13.22 -34.71
C TYR A 386 -24.59 14.33 -34.57
N SER A 387 -23.39 13.95 -34.13
CA SER A 387 -22.27 14.83 -33.79
C SER A 387 -21.81 15.76 -34.92
N PHE A 388 -22.15 15.44 -36.17
CA PHE A 388 -21.80 16.22 -37.36
C PHE A 388 -22.94 17.12 -37.89
N SER A 389 -24.14 17.09 -37.28
CA SER A 389 -25.20 18.02 -37.67
C SER A 389 -24.90 19.44 -37.18
N LYS A 390 -24.99 20.41 -38.09
CA LYS A 390 -24.75 21.83 -37.79
C LYS A 390 -25.66 22.32 -36.66
N GLU A 391 -26.88 21.76 -36.56
CA GLU A 391 -27.82 22.03 -35.47
C GLU A 391 -27.36 21.46 -34.12
N ALA A 392 -26.84 20.22 -34.03
CA ALA A 392 -26.38 19.65 -32.77
C ALA A 392 -25.17 20.40 -32.19
N ILE A 393 -24.26 20.85 -33.05
CA ILE A 393 -23.12 21.68 -32.64
C ILE A 393 -23.60 23.05 -32.14
N LYS A 394 -24.61 23.65 -32.78
CA LYS A 394 -25.24 24.90 -32.31
C LYS A 394 -25.96 24.74 -30.97
N LEU A 395 -26.71 23.67 -30.77
CA LEU A 395 -27.42 23.39 -29.52
C LEU A 395 -26.45 23.13 -28.36
N TYR A 396 -25.37 22.39 -28.61
CA TYR A 396 -24.32 22.15 -27.64
C TYR A 396 -23.54 23.44 -27.32
N SER A 397 -23.25 24.26 -28.33
CA SER A 397 -22.65 25.59 -28.16
C SER A 397 -23.54 26.52 -27.32
N LEU A 398 -24.85 26.55 -27.56
CA LEU A 398 -25.81 27.34 -26.79
C LEU A 398 -25.92 26.85 -25.34
N PHE A 399 -25.91 25.53 -25.12
CA PHE A 399 -25.92 24.93 -23.79
C PHE A 399 -24.66 25.30 -22.99
N MET A 400 -23.47 25.13 -23.59
CA MET A 400 -22.20 25.49 -22.97
C MET A 400 -22.04 26.99 -22.78
N SER A 401 -22.53 27.82 -23.71
CA SER A 401 -22.49 29.28 -23.58
C SER A 401 -23.40 29.79 -22.47
N ASN A 402 -24.58 29.19 -22.26
CA ASN A 402 -25.46 29.57 -21.16
C ASN A 402 -24.89 29.16 -19.79
N ILE A 403 -24.33 27.95 -19.68
CA ILE A 403 -23.70 27.48 -18.43
C ILE A 403 -22.45 28.29 -18.11
N MET A 404 -21.60 28.55 -19.10
CA MET A 404 -20.36 29.31 -18.89
C MET A 404 -20.64 30.78 -18.57
N ASN A 405 -21.56 31.45 -19.28
CA ASN A 405 -21.86 32.86 -19.02
C ASN A 405 -22.50 33.11 -17.64
N GLU A 406 -23.24 32.15 -17.10
CA GLU A 406 -23.77 32.24 -15.73
C GLU A 406 -22.67 31.98 -14.68
N TYR A 407 -21.68 31.15 -15.00
CA TYR A 407 -20.51 30.88 -14.15
C TYR A 407 -19.51 32.05 -14.12
N THR A 408 -19.26 32.72 -15.25
CA THR A 408 -18.40 33.92 -15.30
C THR A 408 -19.03 35.10 -14.56
N LYS A 409 -20.36 35.28 -14.66
CA LYS A 409 -21.07 36.31 -13.87
C LYS A 409 -20.95 36.08 -12.35
N LYS A 410 -21.03 34.83 -11.90
CA LYS A 410 -20.87 34.47 -10.48
C LYS A 410 -19.42 34.58 -9.98
N LEU A 411 -18.43 34.41 -10.87
CA LEU A 411 -17.01 34.62 -10.55
C LEU A 411 -16.67 36.12 -10.44
N GLU A 412 -17.21 36.97 -11.32
CA GLU A 412 -17.02 38.42 -11.27
C GLU A 412 -17.72 39.09 -10.06
N GLU A 413 -18.80 38.51 -9.56
CA GLU A 413 -19.44 38.95 -8.30
C GLU A 413 -18.65 38.51 -7.05
N TYR A 414 -17.94 37.38 -7.11
CA TYR A 414 -17.11 36.89 -5.99
C TYR A 414 -15.74 37.57 -5.86
N GLU A 415 -15.21 38.16 -6.94
CA GLU A 415 -13.95 38.94 -6.89
C GLU A 415 -14.17 40.37 -6.40
N LYS A 416 -15.37 40.94 -6.56
CA LYS A 416 -15.68 42.29 -6.04
C LYS A 416 -15.90 42.36 -4.53
N ASP A 417 -16.30 41.28 -3.89
CA ASP A 417 -16.50 41.23 -2.42
C ASP A 417 -15.22 40.94 -1.61
N LYS A 418 -14.07 40.76 -2.27
CA LYS A 418 -12.78 40.49 -1.60
C LYS A 418 -11.81 41.67 -1.56
N ASP A 419 -12.06 42.72 -2.33
CA ASP A 419 -11.19 43.90 -2.39
C ASP A 419 -11.62 45.04 -1.42
N GLU A 420 -12.71 44.87 -0.64
CA GLU A 420 -13.16 45.87 0.35
C GLU A 420 -12.85 45.56 1.83
N ILE A 421 -12.08 44.51 2.16
CA ILE A 421 -11.84 44.10 3.57
C ILE A 421 -10.37 44.19 4.03
N ASN A 422 -9.41 44.59 3.19
CA ASN A 422 -7.98 44.61 3.56
C ASN A 422 -7.26 45.98 3.54
N GLU A 423 -7.99 47.10 3.60
CA GLU A 423 -7.39 48.44 3.80
C GLU A 423 -7.75 49.04 5.17
N GLU A 424 -7.47 48.34 6.28
CA GLU A 424 -7.43 49.00 7.60
C GLU A 424 -6.65 48.14 8.60
N GLN A 425 -5.30 48.21 8.57
CA GLN A 425 -4.38 48.05 9.72
C GLN A 425 -2.91 47.97 9.25
N ASN A 426 -2.37 49.09 8.78
CA ASN A 426 -0.91 49.33 8.77
C ASN A 426 -0.60 50.55 9.65
N GLY A 427 -0.78 50.36 10.96
CA GLY A 427 -0.28 51.26 11.97
C GLY A 427 1.23 51.06 12.16
N HIS A 428 2.01 51.87 11.45
CA HIS A 428 3.46 51.95 11.55
C HIS A 428 3.88 52.45 12.94
N VAL A 429 4.13 51.54 13.89
CA VAL A 429 4.71 51.89 15.20
C VAL A 429 6.19 52.19 14.99
N VAL A 430 6.49 53.49 14.85
CA VAL A 430 7.82 54.07 14.88
C VAL A 430 8.44 53.79 16.26
N TYR A 431 9.52 53.01 16.30
CA TYR A 431 10.39 52.91 17.47
C TYR A 431 11.15 54.24 17.62
N GLU A 432 10.68 55.14 18.48
CA GLU A 432 11.47 56.26 18.95
C GLU A 432 12.65 55.76 19.78
N LYS A 433 13.86 55.98 19.26
CA LYS A 433 15.11 55.96 20.01
C LYS A 433 15.05 56.99 21.15
N SER A 434 14.91 56.52 22.38
CA SER A 434 15.04 57.37 23.57
C SER A 434 16.51 57.47 24.01
N GLU A 435 17.27 58.33 23.34
CA GLU A 435 18.51 58.93 23.87
C GLU A 435 18.19 60.33 24.41
N ALA A 436 17.52 60.43 25.57
CA ALA A 436 17.44 61.67 26.34
C ALA A 436 16.87 61.39 27.74
N LEU A 437 17.73 61.03 28.70
CA LEU A 437 17.34 60.99 30.12
C LEU A 437 18.54 61.25 31.02
N SER A 438 19.04 62.48 30.95
CA SER A 438 19.94 63.07 31.94
C SER A 438 19.31 64.35 32.48
N SER A 439 18.50 64.24 33.55
CA SER A 439 18.29 65.26 34.62
C SER A 439 16.90 65.19 35.28
N ILE A 440 16.59 64.12 36.02
CA ILE A 440 15.55 64.19 37.07
C ILE A 440 16.03 63.39 38.30
N THR A 441 16.54 64.12 39.28
CA THR A 441 17.13 63.63 40.53
C THR A 441 16.08 63.62 41.65
N SER A 442 15.56 62.43 41.96
CA SER A 442 15.13 61.95 43.31
C SER A 442 13.97 60.95 43.28
N SER A 443 13.12 60.92 42.23
CA SER A 443 12.04 59.91 42.09
C SER A 443 12.37 58.75 41.15
N ASN A 444 13.50 58.80 40.43
CA ASN A 444 13.92 57.78 39.47
C ASN A 444 14.61 56.55 40.08
N GLY A 445 15.02 56.59 41.36
CA GLY A 445 15.68 55.46 42.01
C GLY A 445 14.82 54.20 42.04
N SER A 446 13.54 54.34 42.41
CA SER A 446 12.60 53.20 42.47
C SER A 446 12.23 52.66 41.09
N LYS A 447 12.11 53.53 40.07
CA LYS A 447 11.87 53.12 38.67
C LYS A 447 13.08 52.38 38.11
N ARG A 448 14.30 52.89 38.33
CA ARG A 448 15.55 52.25 37.89
C ARG A 448 15.73 50.89 38.57
N LEU A 449 15.44 50.79 39.88
CA LEU A 449 15.53 49.52 40.61
C LEU A 449 14.49 48.50 40.14
N LYS A 450 13.25 48.94 39.84
CA LYS A 450 12.23 48.08 39.21
C LYS A 450 12.67 47.58 37.84
N ILE A 451 13.26 48.43 37.00
CA ILE A 451 13.76 48.04 35.67
C ILE A 451 14.92 47.05 35.79
N LEU A 452 15.89 47.30 36.69
CA LEU A 452 17.01 46.39 36.95
C LEU A 452 16.52 45.03 37.49
N LYS A 453 15.53 45.05 38.40
CA LYS A 453 14.87 43.83 38.89
C LYS A 453 14.20 43.07 37.77
N GLN A 454 13.43 43.74 36.92
CA GLN A 454 12.79 43.11 35.76
C GLN A 454 13.83 42.52 34.80
N ASN A 455 14.92 43.24 34.51
CA ASN A 455 15.99 42.78 33.63
C ASN A 455 16.73 41.57 34.22
N MET A 456 17.00 41.57 35.52
CA MET A 456 17.61 40.45 36.23
C MET A 456 16.70 39.22 36.20
N ILE A 457 15.41 39.38 36.55
CA ILE A 457 14.40 38.32 36.48
C ILE A 457 14.34 37.74 35.06
N VAL A 458 14.23 38.59 34.03
CA VAL A 458 14.19 38.16 32.64
C VAL A 458 15.47 37.41 32.27
N LYS A 459 16.65 37.90 32.67
CA LYS A 459 17.93 37.28 32.32
C LYS A 459 18.14 35.92 32.99
N PHE A 460 17.77 35.77 34.26
CA PHE A 460 17.88 34.51 35.01
C PHE A 460 16.77 33.52 34.69
N GLN A 461 15.55 33.97 34.42
CA GLN A 461 14.44 33.09 34.09
C GLN A 461 14.43 32.66 32.62
N LYS A 462 15.00 33.46 31.69
CA LYS A 462 14.99 33.18 30.25
C LYS A 462 15.52 31.79 29.89
N PRO A 463 16.64 31.28 30.44
CA PRO A 463 17.11 29.93 30.15
C PRO A 463 16.14 28.84 30.61
N ILE A 464 15.54 29.02 31.80
CA ILE A 464 14.57 28.08 32.37
C ILE A 464 13.27 28.08 31.55
N TYR A 465 12.79 29.25 31.14
CA TYR A 465 11.64 29.37 30.23
C TYR A 465 11.92 28.79 28.85
N MET A 466 13.12 29.00 28.31
CA MET A 466 13.53 28.43 27.03
C MET A 466 13.57 26.90 27.10
N MET A 467 14.14 26.34 28.18
CA MET A 467 14.12 24.88 28.43
C MET A 467 12.69 24.35 28.56
N PHE A 468 11.82 25.05 29.31
CA PHE A 468 10.42 24.67 29.45
C PHE A 468 9.70 24.66 28.10
N TYR A 469 9.91 25.70 27.29
CA TYR A 469 9.33 25.83 25.96
C TYR A 469 9.81 24.73 25.01
N VAL A 470 11.11 24.41 25.01
CA VAL A 470 11.67 23.28 24.25
C VAL A 470 11.03 21.95 24.68
N MET A 471 10.83 21.74 25.97
CA MET A 471 10.17 20.53 26.49
C MET A 471 8.68 20.47 26.13
N GLN A 472 7.98 21.60 26.09
CA GLN A 472 6.60 21.66 25.62
C GLN A 472 6.51 21.31 24.12
N ILE A 473 7.38 21.89 23.29
CA ILE A 473 7.47 21.55 21.87
C ILE A 473 7.77 20.06 21.70
N PHE A 474 8.71 19.52 22.48
CA PHE A 474 9.05 18.11 22.42
C PHE A 474 7.85 17.20 22.73
N VAL A 475 7.14 17.44 23.84
CA VAL A 475 5.94 16.66 24.19
C VAL A 475 4.86 16.81 23.12
N LEU A 476 4.67 18.01 22.57
CA LEU A 476 3.72 18.24 21.48
C LEU A 476 4.08 17.42 20.23
N ILE A 477 5.36 17.39 19.83
CA ILE A 477 5.85 16.59 18.69
C ILE A 477 5.58 15.10 18.94
N VAL A 478 5.87 14.59 20.15
CA VAL A 478 5.61 13.19 20.51
C VAL A 478 4.12 12.86 20.41
N ILE A 479 3.24 13.77 20.84
CA ILE A 479 1.78 13.61 20.70
C ILE A 479 1.37 13.58 19.22
N ILE A 480 1.89 14.49 18.39
CA ILE A 480 1.61 14.53 16.94
C ILE A 480 2.06 13.23 16.26
N ILE A 481 3.28 12.75 16.56
CA ILE A 481 3.79 11.47 16.05
C ILE A 481 2.87 10.33 16.50
N GLY A 482 2.44 10.32 17.76
CA GLY A 482 1.47 9.36 18.28
C GLY A 482 0.16 9.35 17.50
N ILE A 483 -0.40 10.51 17.17
CA ILE A 483 -1.62 10.63 16.36
C ILE A 483 -1.41 10.08 14.94
N VAL A 484 -0.31 10.43 14.28
CA VAL A 484 0.02 9.93 12.93
C VAL A 484 0.21 8.42 12.94
N CYS A 485 0.95 7.88 13.90
CA CYS A 485 1.15 6.45 14.04
C CYS A 485 -0.16 5.71 14.31
N ASN A 486 -1.06 6.30 15.10
CA ASN A 486 -2.37 5.74 15.37
C ASN A 486 -3.28 5.73 14.13
N PHE A 487 -3.20 6.76 13.28
CA PHE A 487 -3.93 6.80 12.01
C PHE A 487 -3.49 5.67 11.06
N GLU A 488 -2.18 5.48 10.89
CA GLU A 488 -1.65 4.39 10.07
C GLU A 488 -1.99 3.02 10.68
N ASN A 489 -1.95 2.90 12.02
CA ASN A 489 -2.37 1.68 12.73
C ASN A 489 -3.86 1.37 12.51
N ASN A 490 -4.74 2.36 12.53
CA ASN A 490 -6.17 2.15 12.23
C ASN A 490 -6.37 1.62 10.81
N LYS A 491 -5.72 2.25 9.82
CA LYS A 491 -5.75 1.83 8.41
C LYS A 491 -5.22 0.41 8.22
N ALA A 492 -4.17 0.07 8.94
CA ALA A 492 -3.59 -1.26 9.04
C ALA A 492 -4.57 -2.31 9.54
N TYR A 493 -5.17 -2.11 10.72
CA TYR A 493 -6.19 -3.00 11.28
C TYR A 493 -7.39 -3.15 10.33
N ILE A 494 -7.88 -2.07 9.72
CA ILE A 494 -8.96 -2.13 8.73
C ILE A 494 -8.58 -3.03 7.54
N ASN A 495 -7.32 -2.98 7.10
CA ASN A 495 -6.83 -3.86 6.02
C ASN A 495 -6.73 -5.32 6.46
N VAL A 496 -6.39 -5.60 7.72
CA VAL A 496 -6.42 -6.95 8.31
C VAL A 496 -7.86 -7.45 8.39
N VAL A 497 -8.79 -6.65 8.91
CA VAL A 497 -10.23 -6.98 8.96
C VAL A 497 -10.76 -7.32 7.56
N LYS A 498 -10.50 -6.46 6.56
CA LYS A 498 -10.87 -6.74 5.16
C LYS A 498 -10.24 -8.02 4.63
N GLY A 499 -9.01 -8.32 5.04
CA GLY A 499 -8.30 -9.56 4.71
C GLY A 499 -9.03 -10.79 5.26
N VAL A 500 -9.35 -10.72 6.56
CA VAL A 500 -9.99 -11.76 7.34
C VAL A 500 -11.43 -12.01 6.90
N THR A 501 -12.27 -10.99 6.75
CA THR A 501 -13.69 -11.17 6.35
C THR A 501 -13.87 -11.87 5.01
N GLY A 502 -12.86 -11.79 4.13
CA GLY A 502 -12.91 -12.42 2.83
C GLY A 502 -12.36 -13.85 2.74
N PHE A 503 -11.57 -14.33 3.71
CA PHE A 503 -10.91 -15.64 3.54
C PHE A 503 -11.93 -16.78 3.46
N SER A 504 -13.09 -16.66 4.12
CA SER A 504 -14.14 -17.67 4.11
C SER A 504 -14.58 -17.99 2.68
N THR A 505 -14.80 -16.96 1.85
CA THR A 505 -15.06 -17.08 0.40
C THR A 505 -13.91 -17.77 -0.32
N GLY A 506 -12.68 -17.38 -0.01
CA GLY A 506 -11.46 -18.00 -0.52
C GLY A 506 -11.39 -19.51 -0.25
N TYR A 507 -11.77 -19.92 0.95
CA TYR A 507 -11.69 -21.29 1.45
C TYR A 507 -12.83 -22.19 0.98
N GLN A 508 -13.95 -21.64 0.50
CA GLN A 508 -15.01 -22.44 -0.13
C GLN A 508 -14.64 -22.93 -1.54
N SER A 509 -13.62 -22.33 -2.17
CA SER A 509 -13.29 -22.58 -3.58
C SER A 509 -12.96 -24.03 -3.92
N PRO A 510 -12.17 -24.77 -3.10
CA PRO A 510 -11.84 -26.14 -3.44
C PRO A 510 -13.09 -27.01 -3.43
N TYR A 511 -14.01 -26.77 -2.49
CA TYR A 511 -15.31 -27.44 -2.45
C TYR A 511 -16.13 -27.13 -3.69
N VAL A 512 -16.42 -25.86 -3.96
CA VAL A 512 -17.29 -25.42 -5.07
C VAL A 512 -16.79 -25.98 -6.40
N VAL A 513 -15.50 -25.86 -6.66
CA VAL A 513 -14.96 -26.34 -7.93
C VAL A 513 -14.83 -27.87 -7.97
N SER A 514 -14.52 -28.53 -6.84
CA SER A 514 -14.60 -29.99 -6.77
C SER A 514 -16.01 -30.51 -7.06
N ARG A 515 -17.04 -29.80 -6.58
CA ARG A 515 -18.43 -30.16 -6.77
C ARG A 515 -18.90 -29.91 -8.21
N ILE A 516 -18.57 -28.76 -8.81
CA ILE A 516 -18.80 -28.51 -10.26
C ILE A 516 -18.28 -29.66 -11.13
N LYS A 517 -17.09 -30.19 -10.84
CA LYS A 517 -16.51 -31.32 -11.59
C LYS A 517 -17.30 -32.61 -11.40
N TYR A 518 -17.69 -32.88 -10.15
CA TYR A 518 -18.49 -34.04 -9.78
C TYR A 518 -19.87 -33.98 -10.45
N ASP A 519 -20.54 -32.84 -10.35
CA ASP A 519 -21.88 -32.60 -10.88
C ASP A 519 -21.90 -32.69 -12.41
N VAL A 520 -20.93 -32.07 -13.10
CA VAL A 520 -20.81 -32.20 -14.57
C VAL A 520 -20.61 -33.66 -14.97
N ARG A 521 -19.82 -34.44 -14.21
CA ARG A 521 -19.59 -35.85 -14.52
C ARG A 521 -20.86 -36.67 -14.32
N LEU A 522 -21.52 -36.56 -13.17
CA LEU A 522 -22.73 -37.34 -12.90
C LEU A 522 -23.90 -36.93 -13.80
N THR A 523 -24.08 -35.63 -14.06
CA THR A 523 -25.08 -35.17 -15.04
C THR A 523 -24.77 -35.70 -16.44
N SER A 524 -23.49 -35.75 -16.84
CA SER A 524 -23.12 -36.34 -18.14
C SER A 524 -23.47 -37.82 -18.24
N ILE A 525 -23.33 -38.57 -17.13
CA ILE A 525 -23.71 -39.99 -17.07
C ILE A 525 -25.21 -40.17 -17.04
N GLY A 526 -25.93 -39.43 -16.19
CA GLY A 526 -27.38 -39.36 -16.15
C GLY A 526 -27.98 -39.10 -17.53
N LEU A 527 -27.40 -38.16 -18.29
CA LEU A 527 -27.80 -37.87 -19.67
C LEU A 527 -27.63 -39.05 -20.63
N ALA A 528 -26.58 -39.86 -20.50
CA ALA A 528 -26.42 -41.02 -21.39
C ALA A 528 -27.33 -42.18 -21.03
N VAL A 529 -27.69 -42.32 -19.75
CA VAL A 529 -28.62 -43.37 -19.30
C VAL A 529 -30.08 -42.92 -19.34
N GLU A 530 -30.33 -41.63 -19.55
CA GLU A 530 -31.65 -40.97 -19.53
C GLU A 530 -32.33 -41.02 -18.15
N ASP A 531 -31.56 -40.92 -17.07
CA ASP A 531 -32.04 -40.87 -15.69
C ASP A 531 -32.30 -39.42 -15.26
N ARG A 532 -33.57 -39.00 -15.27
CA ARG A 532 -33.97 -37.61 -14.98
C ARG A 532 -33.71 -37.19 -13.55
N ASP A 533 -33.91 -38.08 -12.59
CA ASP A 533 -33.79 -37.72 -11.16
C ASP A 533 -32.33 -37.37 -10.82
N VAL A 534 -31.39 -38.14 -11.39
CA VAL A 534 -29.95 -37.86 -11.30
C VAL A 534 -29.61 -36.55 -12.01
N ILE A 535 -30.11 -36.36 -13.23
CA ILE A 535 -29.85 -35.14 -14.02
C ILE A 535 -30.29 -33.90 -13.24
N ASP A 536 -31.53 -33.87 -12.77
CA ASP A 536 -32.11 -32.70 -12.12
C ASP A 536 -31.38 -32.41 -10.80
N THR A 537 -31.10 -33.44 -9.99
CA THR A 537 -30.37 -33.31 -8.71
C THR A 537 -29.00 -32.67 -8.90
N TYR A 538 -28.18 -33.19 -9.83
CA TYR A 538 -26.82 -32.69 -10.02
C TYR A 538 -26.77 -31.40 -10.84
N MET A 539 -27.76 -31.12 -11.68
CA MET A 539 -27.85 -29.86 -12.40
C MET A 539 -28.21 -28.69 -11.48
N ASP A 540 -29.12 -28.89 -10.53
CA ASP A 540 -29.46 -27.90 -9.50
C ASP A 540 -28.23 -27.56 -8.63
N ASP A 541 -27.49 -28.58 -8.20
CA ASP A 541 -26.24 -28.41 -7.46
C ASP A 541 -25.17 -27.67 -8.29
N LEU A 542 -25.05 -28.01 -9.58
CA LEU A 542 -24.11 -27.35 -10.50
C LEU A 542 -24.45 -25.86 -10.65
N GLU A 543 -25.72 -25.51 -10.82
CA GLU A 543 -26.16 -24.12 -10.94
C GLU A 543 -25.89 -23.35 -9.65
N LEU A 544 -26.21 -23.92 -8.48
CA LEU A 544 -25.96 -23.30 -7.18
C LEU A 544 -24.46 -23.01 -6.96
N ASN A 545 -23.60 -23.96 -7.30
CA ASN A 545 -22.15 -23.79 -7.20
C ASN A 545 -21.59 -22.78 -8.22
N LEU A 546 -22.13 -22.77 -9.44
CA LEU A 546 -21.77 -21.79 -10.47
C LEU A 546 -22.17 -20.37 -10.06
N GLN A 547 -23.37 -20.19 -9.50
CA GLN A 547 -23.83 -18.89 -9.01
C GLN A 547 -22.94 -18.35 -7.89
N PHE A 548 -22.50 -19.20 -6.95
CA PHE A 548 -21.51 -18.80 -5.94
C PHE A 548 -20.19 -18.40 -6.59
N LEU A 549 -19.72 -19.18 -7.58
CA LEU A 549 -18.48 -18.91 -8.29
C LEU A 549 -18.51 -17.53 -8.97
N GLU A 550 -19.63 -17.19 -9.61
CA GLU A 550 -19.84 -15.93 -10.35
C GLU A 550 -20.08 -14.72 -9.43
N LYS A 551 -20.99 -14.85 -8.46
CA LYS A 551 -21.46 -13.72 -7.64
C LYS A 551 -20.56 -13.42 -6.44
N SER A 552 -19.90 -14.44 -5.88
CA SER A 552 -19.14 -14.31 -4.64
C SER A 552 -17.65 -14.57 -4.85
N TYR A 553 -17.29 -15.68 -5.48
CA TYR A 553 -15.90 -16.12 -5.55
C TYR A 553 -15.06 -15.25 -6.49
N ILE A 554 -15.41 -15.18 -7.79
CA ILE A 554 -14.63 -14.46 -8.81
C ILE A 554 -14.39 -12.99 -8.44
N PRO A 555 -15.39 -12.20 -8.00
CA PRO A 555 -15.18 -10.81 -7.58
C PRO A 555 -14.18 -10.69 -6.43
N PHE A 556 -14.19 -11.66 -5.52
CA PHE A 556 -13.31 -11.72 -4.37
C PHE A 556 -11.85 -12.04 -4.76
N ILE A 557 -11.63 -13.09 -5.57
CA ILE A 557 -10.26 -13.52 -5.91
C ILE A 557 -9.53 -12.47 -6.75
N TYR A 558 -10.29 -11.78 -7.60
CA TYR A 558 -9.74 -10.87 -8.59
C TYR A 558 -8.93 -9.74 -7.95
N LEU A 559 -9.29 -9.34 -6.74
CA LEU A 559 -8.59 -8.31 -5.97
C LEU A 559 -7.34 -8.83 -5.22
N ARG A 560 -7.17 -10.16 -5.11
CA ARG A 560 -6.17 -10.78 -4.23
C ARG A 560 -5.12 -11.62 -4.94
N HIS A 561 -5.47 -12.29 -6.03
CA HIS A 561 -4.56 -13.24 -6.68
C HIS A 561 -3.71 -12.57 -7.77
N SER A 562 -2.45 -13.00 -7.85
CA SER A 562 -1.53 -12.55 -8.90
C SER A 562 -1.97 -13.06 -10.28
N THR A 563 -1.69 -12.26 -11.30
CA THR A 563 -1.82 -12.64 -12.72
C THR A 563 -0.65 -13.51 -13.21
N LYS A 564 0.35 -13.79 -12.36
CA LYS A 564 1.46 -14.69 -12.67
C LYS A 564 0.98 -16.14 -12.79
N SER A 565 1.63 -16.90 -13.67
CA SER A 565 1.41 -18.35 -13.81
C SER A 565 1.65 -19.07 -12.48
N LEU A 566 0.90 -20.14 -12.24
CA LEU A 566 1.01 -20.91 -11.00
C LEU A 566 1.91 -22.15 -11.13
N ASP A 567 2.53 -22.38 -12.28
CA ASP A 567 3.27 -23.62 -12.57
C ASP A 567 2.38 -24.85 -12.38
N VAL A 568 1.11 -24.68 -12.76
CA VAL A 568 0.09 -25.73 -12.76
C VAL A 568 -0.45 -25.84 -14.18
N ASP A 569 -0.20 -27.01 -14.76
CA ASP A 569 -0.56 -27.33 -16.12
C ASP A 569 -1.99 -27.83 -16.23
N THR A 570 -2.85 -27.04 -16.90
CA THR A 570 -4.22 -27.46 -17.22
C THR A 570 -4.33 -27.88 -18.69
N ILE A 571 -5.24 -28.81 -18.98
CA ILE A 571 -5.55 -29.22 -20.35
C ILE A 571 -6.63 -28.29 -20.90
N LYS A 572 -6.36 -27.70 -22.06
CA LYS A 572 -7.35 -27.03 -22.88
C LYS A 572 -7.69 -27.93 -24.06
N VAL A 573 -8.97 -28.27 -24.17
CA VAL A 573 -9.52 -29.01 -25.31
C VAL A 573 -9.96 -28.00 -26.36
N PHE A 574 -9.54 -28.11 -27.62
CA PHE A 574 -9.93 -27.19 -28.70
C PHE A 574 -11.08 -27.70 -29.56
N ASN A 575 -11.07 -28.99 -29.87
CA ASN A 575 -12.06 -29.63 -30.73
C ASN A 575 -12.47 -30.99 -30.15
N ASN A 576 -13.60 -31.53 -30.57
CA ASN A 576 -14.08 -32.84 -30.11
C ASN A 576 -13.07 -33.97 -30.44
N ASN A 577 -12.21 -33.76 -31.44
CA ASN A 577 -11.22 -34.74 -31.91
C ASN A 577 -9.80 -34.54 -31.30
N ALA A 578 -9.70 -34.38 -29.98
CA ALA A 578 -8.46 -34.65 -29.22
C ALA A 578 -7.25 -33.71 -29.30
N ILE A 579 -7.32 -32.50 -29.86
CA ILE A 579 -6.24 -31.51 -29.66
C ILE A 579 -6.30 -31.00 -28.22
N LYS A 580 -5.48 -31.62 -27.36
CA LYS A 580 -5.25 -31.26 -25.96
C LYS A 580 -3.99 -30.42 -25.90
N GLU A 581 -4.13 -29.15 -25.51
CA GLU A 581 -2.98 -28.30 -25.23
C GLU A 581 -2.79 -28.20 -23.73
N VAL A 582 -1.60 -28.51 -23.26
CA VAL A 582 -1.21 -28.27 -21.88
C VAL A 582 -0.78 -26.82 -21.75
N LYS A 583 -1.44 -26.05 -20.89
CA LYS A 583 -1.09 -24.65 -20.65
C LYS A 583 -0.87 -24.41 -19.15
N ASN A 584 0.25 -23.75 -18.84
CA ASN A 584 0.50 -23.13 -17.55
C ASN A 584 -0.13 -21.73 -17.55
N GLU A 585 -1.36 -21.64 -17.05
CA GLU A 585 -2.07 -20.36 -16.94
C GLU A 585 -2.10 -19.86 -15.49
N ASN A 586 -2.33 -18.57 -15.33
CA ASN A 586 -2.58 -18.01 -14.00
C ASN A 586 -3.90 -18.53 -13.42
N TYR A 587 -4.03 -18.41 -12.10
CA TYR A 587 -5.18 -18.90 -11.35
C TYR A 587 -6.52 -18.39 -11.90
N PHE A 588 -6.59 -17.10 -12.19
CA PHE A 588 -7.80 -16.43 -12.62
C PHE A 588 -8.29 -16.91 -13.99
N SER A 589 -7.39 -17.07 -14.96
CA SER A 589 -7.70 -17.62 -16.28
C SER A 589 -8.27 -19.03 -16.19
N ASN A 590 -7.73 -19.87 -15.31
CA ASN A 590 -8.23 -21.21 -15.08
C ASN A 590 -9.63 -21.21 -14.46
N ILE A 591 -9.89 -20.37 -13.44
CA ILE A 591 -11.20 -20.25 -12.81
C ILE A 591 -12.26 -19.71 -13.78
N LEU A 592 -11.93 -18.69 -14.58
CA LEU A 592 -12.83 -18.19 -15.62
C LEU A 592 -13.13 -19.24 -16.68
N ARG A 593 -12.16 -20.10 -17.02
CA ARG A 593 -12.39 -21.19 -17.96
C ARG A 593 -13.33 -22.25 -17.40
N ILE A 594 -13.17 -22.60 -16.12
CA ILE A 594 -14.09 -23.49 -15.39
C ILE A 594 -15.50 -22.90 -15.40
N GLN A 595 -15.65 -21.65 -14.99
CA GLN A 595 -16.93 -20.92 -14.97
C GLN A 595 -17.57 -20.91 -16.36
N LYS A 596 -16.83 -20.50 -17.39
CA LYS A 596 -17.31 -20.45 -18.77
C LYS A 596 -17.74 -21.83 -19.27
N ASN A 597 -16.96 -22.87 -19.02
CA ASN A 597 -17.26 -24.22 -19.50
C ASN A 597 -18.46 -24.82 -18.75
N ALA A 598 -18.59 -24.58 -17.44
CA ALA A 598 -19.77 -24.98 -16.67
C ALA A 598 -21.03 -24.23 -17.16
N ARG A 599 -20.94 -22.93 -17.42
CA ARG A 599 -22.06 -22.14 -17.96
C ARG A 599 -22.49 -22.65 -19.34
N LEU A 600 -21.53 -22.89 -20.22
CA LEU A 600 -21.80 -23.46 -21.54
C LEU A 600 -22.44 -24.85 -21.45
N TYR A 601 -22.10 -25.65 -20.44
CA TYR A 601 -22.73 -26.94 -20.19
C TYR A 601 -24.22 -26.79 -19.83
N ILE A 602 -24.54 -25.92 -18.86
CA ILE A 602 -25.92 -25.62 -18.46
C ILE A 602 -26.72 -25.02 -19.62
N ASP A 603 -26.17 -24.02 -20.31
CA ASP A 603 -26.86 -23.36 -21.43
C ASP A 603 -27.14 -24.34 -22.58
N LYS A 604 -26.26 -25.32 -22.81
CA LYS A 604 -26.51 -26.38 -23.79
C LYS A 604 -27.59 -27.34 -23.32
N PHE A 605 -27.54 -27.78 -22.08
CA PHE A 605 -28.56 -28.65 -21.50
C PHE A 605 -29.96 -28.02 -21.64
N ASN A 606 -30.10 -26.75 -21.25
CA ASN A 606 -31.37 -26.01 -21.35
C ASN A 606 -31.88 -25.81 -22.79
N LYS A 607 -30.98 -25.84 -23.79
CA LYS A 607 -31.34 -25.70 -25.21
C LYS A 607 -31.65 -27.03 -25.89
N THR A 608 -31.18 -28.15 -25.34
CA THR A 608 -31.27 -29.45 -26.01
C THR A 608 -32.58 -30.13 -25.61
N SER A 609 -33.63 -29.95 -26.41
CA SER A 609 -34.89 -30.67 -26.25
C SER A 609 -34.74 -32.13 -26.72
N GLY A 610 -34.43 -33.05 -25.81
CA GLY A 610 -34.60 -34.50 -25.99
C GLY A 610 -33.41 -35.29 -26.56
N ASN A 611 -33.07 -36.39 -25.84
CA ASN A 611 -32.37 -37.62 -26.24
C ASN A 611 -31.23 -37.54 -27.28
N GLN A 612 -30.10 -36.90 -26.95
CA GLN A 612 -28.85 -37.16 -27.68
C GLN A 612 -27.69 -37.54 -26.75
N LEU A 613 -27.46 -38.86 -26.69
CA LEU A 613 -26.29 -39.54 -26.12
C LEU A 613 -24.94 -38.97 -26.59
N TYR A 614 -24.91 -38.27 -27.73
CA TYR A 614 -23.73 -37.59 -28.29
C TYR A 614 -23.11 -36.53 -27.36
N ASN A 615 -23.83 -36.09 -26.32
CA ASN A 615 -23.35 -35.06 -25.39
C ASN A 615 -22.17 -35.51 -24.50
N MET A 616 -21.96 -36.81 -24.29
CA MET A 616 -20.81 -37.31 -23.51
C MET A 616 -19.45 -37.13 -24.21
N ALA A 617 -19.42 -37.22 -25.54
CA ALA A 617 -18.20 -37.07 -26.34
C ALA A 617 -17.89 -35.59 -26.66
N GLU A 618 -18.68 -34.66 -26.14
CA GLU A 618 -18.44 -33.24 -26.36
C GLU A 618 -17.21 -32.73 -25.61
N ARG A 619 -16.61 -31.71 -26.19
CA ARG A 619 -15.47 -30.95 -25.66
C ARG A 619 -15.56 -30.58 -24.17
N ILE A 620 -16.76 -30.28 -23.64
CA ILE A 620 -16.93 -29.74 -22.28
C ILE A 620 -16.78 -30.84 -21.22
N PRO A 621 -17.52 -31.96 -21.25
CA PRO A 621 -17.24 -33.09 -20.38
C PRO A 621 -15.79 -33.57 -20.45
N VAL A 622 -15.20 -33.63 -21.66
CA VAL A 622 -13.78 -34.00 -21.84
C VAL A 622 -12.84 -33.03 -21.13
N TYR A 623 -13.11 -31.72 -21.17
CA TYR A 623 -12.32 -30.72 -20.43
C TYR A 623 -12.33 -30.98 -18.93
N PHE A 624 -13.51 -31.20 -18.34
CA PHE A 624 -13.61 -31.44 -16.90
C PHE A 624 -12.94 -32.77 -16.52
N LYS A 625 -13.22 -33.83 -17.28
CA LYS A 625 -12.58 -35.15 -17.17
C LYS A 625 -11.05 -35.07 -17.19
N ASP A 626 -10.45 -34.52 -18.24
CA ASP A 626 -8.99 -34.48 -18.41
C ASP A 626 -8.28 -33.69 -17.29
N ASN A 627 -8.95 -32.68 -16.72
CA ASN A 627 -8.40 -31.90 -15.64
C ASN A 627 -8.73 -32.44 -14.23
N THR A 628 -9.71 -33.35 -14.11
CA THR A 628 -10.01 -34.05 -12.84
C THR A 628 -8.92 -35.04 -12.44
N GLN A 629 -8.13 -35.54 -13.39
CA GLN A 629 -6.92 -36.36 -13.15
C GLN A 629 -5.77 -35.52 -12.56
N ASN A 630 -5.92 -35.07 -11.33
CA ASN A 630 -4.89 -34.39 -10.54
C ASN A 630 -4.40 -33.00 -11.02
N ARG A 631 -4.94 -32.42 -12.10
CA ARG A 631 -4.51 -31.08 -12.58
C ARG A 631 -5.21 -29.93 -11.86
N PHE A 632 -6.49 -30.11 -11.59
CA PHE A 632 -7.29 -29.11 -10.88
C PHE A 632 -6.99 -29.04 -9.38
N GLY A 633 -6.55 -30.13 -8.76
CA GLY A 633 -6.26 -30.18 -7.32
C GLY A 633 -5.21 -29.18 -6.86
N PRO A 634 -3.98 -29.22 -7.43
CA PRO A 634 -2.92 -28.28 -7.09
C PRO A 634 -3.34 -26.82 -7.27
N LEU A 635 -4.16 -26.53 -8.29
CA LEU A 635 -4.68 -25.19 -8.56
C LEU A 635 -5.52 -24.67 -7.38
N TYR A 636 -6.41 -25.48 -6.81
CA TYR A 636 -7.29 -25.06 -5.71
C TYR A 636 -6.59 -25.06 -4.37
N MET A 637 -5.67 -26.00 -4.14
CA MET A 637 -4.84 -26.00 -2.93
C MET A 637 -3.99 -24.73 -2.85
N LYS A 638 -3.39 -24.34 -3.98
CA LYS A 638 -2.63 -23.10 -4.09
C LYS A 638 -3.50 -21.86 -3.87
N ALA A 639 -4.81 -21.92 -4.14
CA ALA A 639 -5.72 -20.82 -3.85
C ALA A 639 -5.87 -20.57 -2.35
N ILE A 640 -6.04 -21.63 -1.55
CA ILE A 640 -6.04 -21.54 -0.07
C ILE A 640 -4.72 -20.96 0.42
N ASP A 641 -3.60 -21.49 -0.08
CA ASP A 641 -2.27 -21.07 0.36
C ASP A 641 -1.99 -19.61 -0.01
N LEU A 642 -2.46 -19.13 -1.17
CA LEU A 642 -2.40 -17.72 -1.58
C LEU A 642 -3.26 -16.81 -0.70
N ALA A 643 -4.49 -17.24 -0.35
CA ALA A 643 -5.36 -16.49 0.55
C ALA A 643 -4.76 -16.39 1.96
N LYS A 644 -4.11 -17.46 2.45
CA LYS A 644 -3.33 -17.44 3.69
C LYS A 644 -2.13 -16.50 3.59
N ALA A 645 -1.35 -16.61 2.52
CA ALA A 645 -0.15 -15.80 2.31
C ALA A 645 -0.46 -14.30 2.21
N ASP A 646 -1.57 -13.90 1.56
CA ASP A 646 -2.00 -12.50 1.51
C ASP A 646 -2.31 -11.95 2.91
N ASN A 647 -3.05 -12.70 3.72
CA ASN A 647 -3.34 -12.31 5.10
C ASN A 647 -2.08 -12.24 5.96
N GLN A 648 -1.19 -13.22 5.84
CA GLN A 648 0.09 -13.23 6.55
C GLN A 648 0.97 -12.05 6.12
N LYS A 649 0.99 -11.71 4.83
CA LYS A 649 1.72 -10.53 4.31
C LYS A 649 1.17 -9.23 4.88
N ARG A 650 -0.15 -9.09 5.00
CA ARG A 650 -0.79 -7.93 5.64
C ARG A 650 -0.37 -7.83 7.10
N LEU A 651 -0.51 -8.89 7.89
CA LEU A 651 -0.08 -8.94 9.29
C LEU A 651 1.41 -8.62 9.46
N ASN A 652 2.28 -9.21 8.63
CA ASN A 652 3.72 -8.94 8.66
C ASN A 652 4.06 -7.49 8.31
N LYS A 653 3.32 -6.86 7.39
CA LYS A 653 3.50 -5.44 7.08
C LYS A 653 3.24 -4.58 8.32
N GLU A 654 2.25 -4.94 9.11
CA GLU A 654 1.93 -4.21 10.34
C GLU A 654 2.95 -4.44 11.44
N LEU A 655 3.47 -5.66 11.58
CA LEU A 655 4.59 -5.91 12.48
C LEU A 655 5.82 -5.10 12.08
N ASN A 656 6.12 -5.02 10.78
CA ASN A 656 7.24 -4.21 10.30
C ASN A 656 7.03 -2.72 10.63
N PHE A 657 5.79 -2.21 10.53
CA PHE A 657 5.48 -0.85 10.97
C PHE A 657 5.75 -0.66 12.47
N VAL A 658 5.31 -1.60 13.31
CA VAL A 658 5.59 -1.57 14.76
C VAL A 658 7.08 -1.59 15.05
N TYR A 659 7.85 -2.45 14.37
CA TYR A 659 9.31 -2.48 14.52
C TYR A 659 9.97 -1.16 14.12
N ILE A 660 9.51 -0.53 13.03
CA ILE A 660 10.00 0.80 12.61
C ILE A 660 9.71 1.84 13.69
N VAL A 661 8.50 1.86 14.25
CA VAL A 661 8.14 2.79 15.33
C VAL A 661 9.01 2.55 16.57
N VAL A 662 9.22 1.31 16.98
CA VAL A 662 10.08 0.96 18.12
C VAL A 662 11.53 1.43 17.89
N VAL A 663 12.09 1.23 16.69
CA VAL A 663 13.44 1.67 16.34
C VAL A 663 13.55 3.19 16.39
N ILE A 664 12.59 3.91 15.79
CA ILE A 664 12.55 5.38 15.81
C ILE A 664 12.49 5.88 17.26
N MET A 665 11.63 5.31 18.10
CA MET A 665 11.49 5.76 19.49
C MET A 665 12.71 5.43 20.34
N THR A 666 13.33 4.28 20.12
CA THR A 666 14.59 3.91 20.81
C THR A 666 15.70 4.89 20.43
N PHE A 667 15.79 5.23 19.14
CA PHE A 667 16.73 6.24 18.64
C PHE A 667 16.45 7.62 19.28
N PHE A 668 15.20 8.03 19.38
CA PHE A 668 14.83 9.29 20.06
C PHE A 668 15.23 9.30 21.54
N VAL A 669 15.01 8.19 22.27
CA VAL A 669 15.42 8.09 23.68
C VAL A 669 16.95 8.19 23.82
N ILE A 670 17.70 7.55 22.90
CA ILE A 670 19.17 7.66 22.86
C ILE A 670 19.60 9.09 22.56
N LEU A 671 18.98 9.75 21.55
CA LEU A 671 19.26 11.14 21.20
C LEU A 671 19.08 12.07 22.39
N ILE A 672 17.98 11.92 23.14
CA ILE A 672 17.71 12.72 24.33
C ILE A 672 18.78 12.50 25.42
N ASN A 673 19.26 11.26 25.56
CA ASN A 673 20.32 10.94 26.52
C ASN A 673 21.71 11.48 26.11
N LEU A 674 21.93 11.74 24.81
CA LEU A 674 23.17 12.27 24.26
C LEU A 674 23.26 13.80 24.28
N ILE A 675 22.18 14.51 24.59
CA ILE A 675 22.21 15.98 24.77
C ILE A 675 22.90 16.29 26.11
N ASP A 676 24.23 16.14 26.14
CA ASP A 676 25.11 16.46 27.28
C ASP A 676 25.21 17.98 27.53
N ASP A 677 24.83 18.83 26.57
CA ASP A 677 24.86 20.30 26.70
C ASP A 677 23.94 20.83 27.83
N LEU A 678 22.97 20.04 28.28
CA LEU A 678 22.14 20.40 29.42
C LEU A 678 22.94 20.41 30.73
N ASP A 679 23.92 19.51 30.87
CA ASP A 679 24.80 19.44 32.04
C ASP A 679 25.73 20.66 32.10
N ASP A 680 26.24 21.13 30.96
CA ASP A 680 27.10 22.32 30.91
C ASP A 680 26.34 23.58 31.36
N VAL A 681 25.12 23.79 30.86
CA VAL A 681 24.29 24.94 31.22
C VAL A 681 23.89 24.90 32.71
N ILE A 682 23.55 23.71 33.23
CA ILE A 682 23.19 23.53 34.63
C ILE A 682 24.41 23.71 35.55
N ASN A 683 25.57 23.18 35.17
CA ASN A 683 26.82 23.30 35.93
C ASN A 683 27.32 24.75 35.94
N GLU A 684 27.21 25.48 34.83
CA GLU A 684 27.58 26.91 34.78
C GLU A 684 26.72 27.73 35.74
N TYR A 685 25.41 27.45 35.81
CA TYR A 685 24.51 28.05 36.79
C TYR A 685 24.85 27.68 38.24
N GLU A 686 25.13 26.40 38.50
CA GLU A 686 25.46 25.92 39.85
C GLU A 686 26.79 26.51 40.35
N ASN A 687 27.76 26.68 39.45
CA ASN A 687 29.03 27.36 39.72
C ASN A 687 28.83 28.84 40.04
N GLN A 688 28.00 29.57 39.27
CA GLN A 688 27.67 30.96 39.55
C GLN A 688 26.99 31.13 40.93
N ILE A 689 26.08 30.23 41.30
CA ILE A 689 25.42 30.25 42.62
C ILE A 689 26.42 29.93 43.75
N GLN A 690 27.31 28.94 43.56
CA GLN A 690 28.34 28.61 44.55
C GLN A 690 29.33 29.76 44.76
N GLU A 691 29.67 30.49 43.71
CA GLU A 691 30.54 31.67 43.76
C GLU A 691 29.89 32.84 44.51
N ILE A 692 28.60 33.12 44.27
CA ILE A 692 27.85 34.11 45.05
C ILE A 692 27.86 33.75 46.54
N ASN A 693 27.65 32.47 46.84
CA ASN A 693 27.58 31.97 48.21
C ASN A 693 28.95 32.01 48.92
N SER A 694 30.05 31.78 48.19
CA SER A 694 31.40 31.86 48.76
C SER A 694 31.82 33.30 49.04
N ILE A 695 31.45 34.26 48.18
CA ILE A 695 31.70 35.70 48.41
C ILE A 695 30.93 36.19 49.62
N TYR A 696 29.64 35.84 49.72
CA TYR A 696 28.79 36.29 50.84
C TYR A 696 29.25 35.74 52.19
N ASN A 697 29.75 34.49 52.21
CA ASN A 697 30.33 33.91 53.42
C ASN A 697 31.70 34.54 53.74
N ASN A 698 32.57 34.78 52.76
CA ASN A 698 33.91 35.34 53.01
C ASN A 698 33.87 36.81 53.47
N GLU A 699 32.88 37.60 53.05
CA GLU A 699 32.79 39.03 53.44
C GLU A 699 32.06 39.25 54.78
N ASN A 700 31.20 38.32 55.23
CA ASN A 700 30.46 38.47 56.49
C ASN A 700 31.00 37.63 57.67
N LEU A 701 31.94 36.69 57.46
CA LEU A 701 32.48 35.84 58.55
C LEU A 701 33.70 36.39 59.30
N GLN A 702 34.00 37.69 59.22
CA GLN A 702 34.96 38.27 60.18
C GLN A 702 34.38 38.56 61.57
N LEU A 703 33.09 38.28 61.83
CA LEU A 703 32.47 38.69 63.10
C LEU A 703 31.59 37.68 63.86
N VAL A 704 31.36 36.43 63.41
CA VAL A 704 30.57 35.47 64.23
C VAL A 704 31.13 34.05 64.21
N ILE A 705 31.95 33.79 65.23
CA ILE A 705 32.07 32.59 66.07
C ILE A 705 32.17 31.22 65.37
N GLU A 706 33.36 30.64 65.53
CA GLU A 706 33.65 29.21 65.62
C GLU A 706 32.65 28.51 66.55
N ASP A 707 31.72 27.73 66.01
CA ASP A 707 31.30 26.53 66.73
C ASP A 707 30.89 25.42 65.76
N ASP A 708 31.40 24.25 66.09
CA ASP A 708 31.30 23.00 65.38
C ASP A 708 29.86 22.61 65.06
N ASP A 709 29.57 22.45 63.78
CA ASP A 709 29.03 21.18 63.32
C ASP A 709 29.18 21.07 61.80
N LYS A 710 30.09 20.19 61.38
CA LYS A 710 30.21 19.68 60.00
C LYS A 710 28.96 18.88 59.62
N LYS A 711 27.78 19.50 59.58
CA LYS A 711 26.67 19.02 58.77
C LYS A 711 27.14 19.11 57.34
N LYS A 712 27.66 17.98 56.80
CA LYS A 712 27.87 17.76 55.37
C LYS A 712 26.63 18.30 54.66
N LYS A 713 26.71 19.53 54.13
CA LYS A 713 25.66 20.10 53.29
C LYS A 713 25.50 19.09 52.18
N LYS A 714 24.42 18.30 52.22
CA LYS A 714 24.08 17.36 51.15
C LYS A 714 24.00 18.24 49.91
N LYS A 715 25.04 18.18 49.06
CA LYS A 715 24.93 18.60 47.67
C LYS A 715 23.79 17.77 47.12
N ASN A 716 22.58 18.33 47.10
CA ASN A 716 21.47 17.77 46.35
C ASN A 716 21.86 17.96 44.89
N SER A 717 22.67 17.01 44.42
CA SER A 717 23.41 17.13 43.19
C SER A 717 22.42 17.21 42.02
N THR A 718 22.68 18.12 41.11
CA THR A 718 22.20 18.17 39.72
C THR A 718 22.06 16.79 39.05
N LYS A 719 22.90 15.81 39.43
CA LYS A 719 22.74 14.38 39.05
C LYS A 719 21.33 13.81 39.33
N PHE A 720 20.64 14.22 40.41
CA PHE A 720 19.30 13.73 40.72
C PHE A 720 18.25 14.23 39.73
N ILE A 721 18.37 15.48 39.27
CA ILE A 721 17.50 16.05 38.23
C ILE A 721 17.76 15.33 36.90
N ARG A 722 19.03 15.06 36.56
CA ARG A 722 19.43 14.27 35.39
C ARG A 722 18.81 12.87 35.42
N TYR A 723 18.97 12.13 36.51
CA TYR A 723 18.40 10.79 36.65
C TYR A 723 16.88 10.81 36.49
N GLN A 724 16.19 11.81 37.03
CA GLN A 724 14.75 11.93 36.86
C GLN A 724 14.34 12.28 35.42
N PHE A 725 15.12 13.07 34.71
CA PHE A 725 14.86 13.37 33.30
C PHE A 725 15.07 12.14 32.41
N VAL A 726 16.20 11.44 32.57
CA VAL A 726 16.47 10.16 31.87
C VAL A 726 15.37 9.15 32.17
N PHE A 727 14.95 9.05 33.43
CA PHE A 727 13.85 8.19 33.84
C PHE A 727 12.50 8.58 33.21
N PHE A 728 12.18 9.88 33.16
CA PHE A 728 10.99 10.39 32.48
C PHE A 728 11.01 10.06 30.98
N SER A 729 12.14 10.26 30.31
CA SER A 729 12.31 9.94 28.88
C SER A 729 12.19 8.45 28.62
N ALA A 730 12.78 7.60 29.48
CA ALA A 730 12.65 6.15 29.39
C ALA A 730 11.20 5.69 29.59
N ILE A 731 10.50 6.19 30.61
CA ILE A 731 9.08 5.89 30.85
C ILE A 731 8.23 6.35 29.66
N THR A 732 8.49 7.54 29.13
CA THR A 732 7.76 8.09 27.98
C THR A 732 7.94 7.20 26.75
N GLY A 733 9.16 6.75 26.47
CA GLY A 733 9.45 5.80 25.40
C GLY A 733 8.71 4.48 25.58
N ILE A 734 8.73 3.90 26.78
CA ILE A 734 8.01 2.64 27.10
C ILE A 734 6.51 2.83 26.91
N LEU A 735 5.91 3.88 27.49
CA LEU A 735 4.48 4.16 27.40
C LEU A 735 4.03 4.33 25.95
N PHE A 736 4.86 4.95 25.11
CA PHE A 736 4.57 5.12 23.69
C PHE A 736 4.60 3.80 22.90
N ILE A 737 5.50 2.86 23.25
CA ILE A 737 5.64 1.56 22.59
C ILE A 737 4.48 0.61 22.95
N VAL A 738 3.99 0.68 24.19
CA VAL A 738 2.97 -0.25 24.73
C VAL A 738 1.72 -0.41 23.84
N PRO A 739 1.08 0.65 23.32
CA PRO A 739 -0.05 0.51 22.38
C PRO A 739 0.27 -0.35 21.15
N PHE A 740 1.48 -0.24 20.61
CA PHE A 740 1.90 -0.95 19.40
C PHE A 740 2.23 -2.42 19.65
N LEU A 741 2.60 -2.81 20.87
CA LEU A 741 2.87 -4.21 21.21
C LEU A 741 1.61 -5.10 21.19
N SER A 742 0.42 -4.49 21.22
CA SER A 742 -0.86 -5.22 21.12
C SER A 742 -0.94 -6.14 19.90
N ILE A 743 -0.29 -5.78 18.78
CA ILE A 743 -0.28 -6.63 17.58
C ILE A 743 0.40 -7.98 17.79
N MET A 744 1.44 -8.01 18.62
CA MET A 744 2.19 -9.24 18.89
C MET A 744 1.35 -10.24 19.66
N LEU A 745 0.45 -9.77 20.52
CA LEU A 745 -0.41 -10.63 21.33
C LEU A 745 -1.46 -11.35 20.49
N PHE A 746 -2.00 -10.72 19.43
CA PHE A 746 -3.07 -11.31 18.63
C PHE A 746 -2.58 -12.04 17.38
N LYS A 747 -1.39 -11.71 16.89
CA LYS A 747 -0.84 -12.25 15.63
C LYS A 747 -0.88 -13.77 15.60
N ASP A 748 -0.41 -14.41 16.65
CA ASP A 748 -0.32 -15.87 16.70
C ASP A 748 -1.71 -16.52 16.74
N GLU A 749 -2.65 -15.96 17.49
CA GLU A 749 -4.05 -16.41 17.51
C GLU A 749 -4.67 -16.34 16.10
N VAL A 750 -4.52 -15.20 15.41
CA VAL A 750 -5.05 -15.01 14.04
C VAL A 750 -4.38 -15.95 13.04
N LEU A 751 -3.05 -16.07 13.07
CA LEU A 751 -2.32 -16.93 12.14
C LEU A 751 -2.60 -18.42 12.39
N ASN A 752 -2.72 -18.84 13.65
CA ASN A 752 -3.06 -20.22 14.01
C ASN A 752 -4.47 -20.57 13.54
N MET A 753 -5.45 -19.70 13.80
CA MET A 753 -6.83 -19.93 13.37
C MET A 753 -6.98 -19.90 11.84
N LEU A 754 -6.36 -18.95 11.14
CA LEU A 754 -6.32 -18.93 9.68
C LEU A 754 -5.66 -20.20 9.11
N THR A 755 -4.59 -20.66 9.74
CA THR A 755 -3.91 -21.90 9.34
C THR A 755 -4.81 -23.12 9.53
N TYR A 756 -5.44 -23.24 10.70
CA TYR A 756 -6.39 -24.31 10.99
C TYR A 756 -7.54 -24.34 9.97
N LEU A 757 -8.21 -23.20 9.76
CA LEU A 757 -9.35 -23.09 8.83
C LEU A 757 -8.95 -23.38 7.38
N GLY A 758 -7.78 -22.90 6.95
CA GLY A 758 -7.26 -23.16 5.61
C GLY A 758 -7.01 -24.64 5.37
N GLN A 759 -6.37 -25.31 6.32
CA GLN A 759 -6.09 -26.75 6.22
C GLN A 759 -7.36 -27.58 6.38
N SER A 760 -8.28 -27.18 7.27
CA SER A 760 -9.59 -27.79 7.42
C SER A 760 -10.37 -27.79 6.11
N SER A 761 -10.31 -26.69 5.35
CA SER A 761 -10.98 -26.55 4.06
C SER A 761 -10.45 -27.48 2.96
N LYS A 762 -9.21 -27.98 3.10
CA LYS A 762 -8.65 -28.97 2.17
C LYS A 762 -9.36 -30.32 2.28
N ARG A 763 -9.93 -30.66 3.45
CA ARG A 763 -10.73 -31.89 3.65
C ARG A 763 -11.85 -31.98 2.62
N LEU A 764 -12.54 -30.88 2.33
CA LEU A 764 -13.65 -30.85 1.37
C LEU A 764 -13.25 -31.26 -0.04
N TYR A 765 -12.09 -30.78 -0.50
CA TYR A 765 -11.57 -31.16 -1.80
C TYR A 765 -11.26 -32.66 -1.85
N TYR A 766 -10.57 -33.18 -0.83
CA TYR A 766 -10.16 -34.58 -0.81
C TYR A 766 -11.36 -35.51 -0.65
N THR A 767 -12.34 -35.18 0.20
CA THR A 767 -13.59 -35.93 0.32
C THR A 767 -14.32 -36.00 -1.03
N ASN A 768 -14.53 -34.87 -1.72
CA ASN A 768 -15.17 -34.87 -3.04
C ASN A 768 -14.36 -35.61 -4.11
N SER A 769 -13.03 -35.55 -4.03
CA SER A 769 -12.14 -36.27 -4.95
C SER A 769 -12.16 -37.77 -4.70
N VAL A 770 -12.23 -38.21 -3.44
CA VAL A 770 -12.44 -39.61 -3.05
C VAL A 770 -13.80 -40.09 -3.55
N GLY A 771 -14.86 -39.28 -3.41
CA GLY A 771 -16.18 -39.61 -3.97
C GLY A 771 -16.16 -39.80 -5.47
N LEU A 772 -15.54 -38.88 -6.22
CA LEU A 772 -15.41 -38.97 -7.66
C LEU A 772 -14.61 -40.21 -8.07
N LEU A 773 -13.44 -40.42 -7.47
CA LEU A 773 -12.57 -41.54 -7.80
C LEU A 773 -13.17 -42.88 -7.35
N GLY A 774 -13.91 -42.91 -6.24
CA GLY A 774 -14.66 -44.09 -5.79
C GLY A 774 -15.75 -44.46 -6.77
N PHE A 775 -16.54 -43.47 -7.21
CA PHE A 775 -17.54 -43.65 -8.27
C PHE A 775 -16.90 -44.21 -9.54
N GLU A 776 -15.82 -43.59 -10.03
CA GLU A 776 -15.14 -44.04 -11.25
C GLU A 776 -14.48 -45.42 -11.08
N ALA A 777 -14.12 -45.81 -9.85
CA ALA A 777 -13.51 -47.11 -9.58
C ALA A 777 -14.52 -48.24 -9.65
N ILE A 778 -15.77 -47.94 -9.29
CA ILE A 778 -16.90 -48.87 -9.43
C ILE A 778 -17.40 -48.87 -10.87
N PHE A 779 -17.54 -47.68 -11.47
CA PHE A 779 -18.02 -47.50 -12.85
C PHE A 779 -17.03 -47.99 -13.92
N GLN A 780 -15.73 -47.96 -13.62
CA GLN A 780 -14.61 -48.48 -14.43
C GLN A 780 -14.49 -47.89 -15.83
N ASP A 781 -14.60 -46.57 -15.95
CA ASP A 781 -14.30 -45.87 -17.19
C ASP A 781 -12.79 -45.78 -17.45
N THR A 782 -12.20 -46.92 -17.83
CA THR A 782 -10.77 -47.07 -18.13
C THR A 782 -10.34 -46.21 -19.32
N THR A 783 -11.26 -45.91 -20.24
CA THR A 783 -11.01 -45.01 -21.38
C THR A 783 -10.82 -43.57 -20.93
N SER A 784 -11.49 -43.19 -19.83
CA SER A 784 -11.48 -41.82 -19.33
C SER A 784 -10.47 -41.55 -18.25
N PHE A 785 -10.36 -42.46 -17.29
CA PHE A 785 -9.55 -42.24 -16.10
C PHE A 785 -8.26 -43.07 -16.08
N GLY A 786 -8.08 -43.98 -17.04
CA GLY A 786 -6.91 -44.83 -17.15
C GLY A 786 -6.87 -45.95 -16.09
N ILE A 787 -5.80 -46.75 -16.15
CA ILE A 787 -5.62 -47.94 -15.30
C ILE A 787 -5.21 -47.55 -13.86
N LYS A 788 -4.71 -46.33 -13.63
CA LYS A 788 -4.14 -45.88 -12.35
C LYS A 788 -5.18 -45.40 -11.33
N LEU A 789 -6.47 -45.48 -11.64
CA LEU A 789 -7.52 -44.89 -10.81
C LEU A 789 -7.55 -45.42 -9.37
N LYS A 790 -7.35 -46.72 -9.16
CA LYS A 790 -7.26 -47.29 -7.79
C LYS A 790 -6.11 -46.69 -7.00
N ALA A 791 -4.95 -46.46 -7.63
CA ALA A 791 -3.81 -45.83 -6.99
C ALA A 791 -4.08 -44.36 -6.66
N ASP A 792 -4.69 -43.61 -7.58
CA ASP A 792 -5.10 -42.22 -7.35
C ASP A 792 -6.12 -42.11 -6.19
N LEU A 793 -7.09 -43.03 -6.12
CA LEU A 793 -8.08 -43.11 -5.05
C LEU A 793 -7.40 -43.34 -3.69
N ILE A 794 -6.50 -44.33 -3.60
CA ILE A 794 -5.74 -44.62 -2.37
C ILE A 794 -4.91 -43.40 -1.95
N GLU A 795 -4.23 -42.75 -2.90
CA GLU A 795 -3.44 -41.54 -2.63
C GLU A 795 -4.31 -40.42 -2.03
N LYS A 796 -5.52 -40.17 -2.59
CA LYS A 796 -6.41 -39.14 -2.04
C LYS A 796 -7.01 -39.53 -0.69
N ALA A 797 -7.28 -40.81 -0.46
CA ALA A 797 -7.72 -41.32 0.83
C ALA A 797 -6.63 -41.13 1.90
N ASP A 798 -5.38 -41.44 1.58
CA ASP A 798 -4.24 -41.27 2.48
C ASP A 798 -3.99 -39.79 2.77
N TYR A 799 -4.10 -38.90 1.79
CA TYR A 799 -4.06 -37.46 2.05
C TYR A 799 -5.18 -37.00 2.97
N LEU A 800 -6.43 -37.43 2.75
CA LEU A 800 -7.54 -37.06 3.63
C LEU A 800 -7.28 -37.52 5.07
N ARG A 801 -6.80 -38.76 5.25
CA ARG A 801 -6.46 -39.33 6.57
C ARG A 801 -5.31 -38.57 7.25
N ASP A 802 -4.25 -38.25 6.52
CA ASP A 802 -3.11 -37.49 7.02
C ASP A 802 -3.51 -36.08 7.46
N TYR A 803 -4.29 -35.37 6.64
CA TYR A 803 -4.79 -34.03 6.98
C TYR A 803 -5.69 -34.05 8.21
N ASP A 804 -6.60 -35.03 8.32
CA ASP A 804 -7.49 -35.12 9.47
C ASP A 804 -6.72 -35.44 10.76
N SER A 805 -5.76 -36.37 10.70
CA SER A 805 -4.87 -36.68 11.83
C SER A 805 -4.05 -35.46 12.29
N LYS A 806 -3.49 -34.70 11.35
CA LYS A 806 -2.74 -33.45 11.65
C LYS A 806 -3.63 -32.35 12.24
N LEU A 807 -4.88 -32.25 11.81
CA LEU A 807 -5.85 -31.30 12.37
C LEU A 807 -6.26 -31.68 13.79
N ARG A 808 -6.44 -32.97 14.08
CA ARG A 808 -6.77 -33.47 15.43
C ARG A 808 -5.61 -33.34 16.42
N SER A 809 -4.38 -33.58 15.95
CA SER A 809 -3.16 -33.44 16.78
C SER A 809 -2.73 -31.99 17.01
N GLY A 810 -3.36 -31.01 16.34
CA GLY A 810 -3.07 -29.59 16.53
C GLY A 810 -1.82 -29.08 15.80
N VAL A 811 -1.27 -29.87 14.86
CA VAL A 811 -0.08 -29.50 14.05
C VAL A 811 -0.27 -28.17 13.31
N PHE A 812 -1.52 -27.80 13.02
CA PHE A 812 -1.89 -26.58 12.29
C PHE A 812 -2.26 -25.40 13.19
N GLY A 813 -1.61 -25.28 14.35
CA GLY A 813 -1.73 -24.13 15.27
C GLY A 813 -2.71 -24.32 16.43
N GLY A 814 -3.37 -25.48 16.51
CA GLY A 814 -4.34 -25.81 17.56
C GLY A 814 -5.31 -26.89 17.12
N THR A 815 -5.96 -27.54 18.10
CA THR A 815 -7.06 -28.49 17.88
C THR A 815 -8.39 -27.72 17.75
N LEU A 816 -9.45 -28.37 17.26
CA LEU A 816 -10.78 -27.73 17.19
C LEU A 816 -11.24 -27.21 18.57
N GLU A 817 -10.89 -27.93 19.63
CA GLU A 817 -11.23 -27.61 21.03
C GLU A 817 -10.49 -26.38 21.57
N SER A 818 -9.31 -26.07 20.99
CA SER A 818 -8.52 -24.91 21.40
C SER A 818 -9.15 -23.58 20.97
N PHE A 819 -10.05 -23.60 19.99
CA PHE A 819 -10.72 -22.40 19.49
C PHE A 819 -12.07 -22.23 20.17
N THR A 820 -12.18 -21.20 21.02
CA THR A 820 -13.42 -20.88 21.77
C THR A 820 -14.69 -20.77 20.91
N PRO A 821 -14.68 -20.26 19.66
CA PRO A 821 -15.89 -20.13 18.84
C PRO A 821 -16.49 -21.47 18.38
N PHE A 822 -15.75 -22.57 18.49
CA PHE A 822 -16.20 -23.88 18.01
C PHE A 822 -16.71 -24.81 19.11
N LYS A 823 -16.71 -24.37 20.38
CA LYS A 823 -17.11 -25.20 21.52
C LYS A 823 -18.52 -25.79 21.36
N ASP A 824 -19.46 -24.99 20.86
CA ASP A 824 -20.85 -25.42 20.64
C ASP A 824 -20.99 -26.50 19.55
N TYR A 825 -19.94 -26.72 18.75
CA TYR A 825 -19.92 -27.66 17.64
C TYR A 825 -19.13 -28.95 17.92
N LEU A 826 -18.59 -29.11 19.13
CA LEU A 826 -17.85 -30.31 19.55
C LEU A 826 -18.77 -31.46 19.98
N GLY A 827 -20.00 -31.15 20.41
CA GLY A 827 -20.99 -32.13 20.86
C GLY A 827 -21.86 -32.69 19.73
N LYS A 828 -23.18 -32.62 19.90
CA LYS A 828 -24.18 -32.97 18.88
C LYS A 828 -24.83 -31.68 18.32
N PRO A 829 -24.17 -30.94 17.42
CA PRO A 829 -24.66 -29.64 16.98
C PRO A 829 -25.89 -29.69 16.05
N GLY A 830 -26.41 -30.89 15.74
CA GLY A 830 -27.53 -31.04 14.81
C GLY A 830 -27.09 -30.77 13.37
N CYS A 831 -27.96 -30.15 12.58
CA CYS A 831 -27.59 -29.78 11.21
C CYS A 831 -26.78 -28.49 11.14
N VAL A 832 -25.51 -28.62 10.77
CA VAL A 832 -24.60 -27.48 10.63
C VAL A 832 -24.44 -27.14 9.14
N ARG A 833 -24.97 -25.98 8.73
CA ARG A 833 -24.83 -25.46 7.36
C ARG A 833 -24.50 -23.95 7.34
N PRO A 834 -23.76 -23.48 6.32
CA PRO A 834 -23.70 -22.06 6.02
C PRO A 834 -25.09 -21.57 5.58
N LYS A 835 -25.35 -20.26 5.74
CA LYS A 835 -26.68 -19.66 5.45
C LYS A 835 -27.22 -19.99 4.06
N ARG A 836 -26.33 -20.11 3.06
CA ARG A 836 -26.72 -20.44 1.68
C ARG A 836 -27.15 -21.90 1.46
N LEU A 837 -26.83 -22.80 2.38
CA LEU A 837 -27.11 -24.24 2.29
C LEU A 837 -28.07 -24.72 3.39
N GLU A 838 -28.72 -23.80 4.11
CA GLU A 838 -29.58 -24.13 5.25
C GLU A 838 -30.75 -25.04 4.86
N MET A 839 -31.33 -24.83 3.67
CA MET A 839 -32.38 -25.69 3.12
C MET A 839 -31.95 -27.15 2.89
N GLN A 840 -30.64 -27.46 2.86
CA GLN A 840 -30.18 -28.85 2.74
C GLN A 840 -30.41 -29.65 4.03
N CYS A 841 -30.62 -28.99 5.17
CA CYS A 841 -30.94 -29.68 6.43
C CYS A 841 -32.28 -30.39 6.37
N GLU A 842 -33.27 -29.79 5.71
CA GLU A 842 -34.63 -30.33 5.57
C GLU A 842 -34.69 -31.50 4.59
N LYS A 843 -33.70 -31.62 3.70
CA LYS A 843 -33.60 -32.66 2.67
C LYS A 843 -32.86 -33.92 3.12
N ARG A 844 -32.55 -34.07 4.42
CA ARG A 844 -31.83 -35.24 4.93
C ARG A 844 -32.75 -36.47 4.95
N GLU A 845 -32.27 -37.56 4.37
CA GLU A 845 -32.93 -38.86 4.41
C GLU A 845 -32.02 -39.89 5.08
N TYR A 846 -32.44 -40.38 6.25
CA TYR A 846 -31.67 -41.32 7.06
C TYR A 846 -31.88 -42.77 6.61
N ASP A 847 -30.83 -43.57 6.73
CA ASP A 847 -30.87 -45.02 6.50
C ASP A 847 -30.02 -45.76 7.57
N ASP A 848 -29.86 -47.06 7.42
CA ASP A 848 -29.13 -47.91 8.38
C ASP A 848 -27.63 -47.55 8.49
N GLU A 849 -27.02 -47.00 7.43
CA GLU A 849 -25.61 -46.60 7.41
C GLU A 849 -25.41 -45.11 7.74
N TYR A 850 -26.30 -44.25 7.26
CA TYR A 850 -26.37 -42.82 7.51
C TYR A 850 -27.50 -42.51 8.50
N THR A 851 -27.22 -42.74 9.78
CA THR A 851 -28.18 -42.54 10.87
C THR A 851 -28.32 -41.07 11.26
N GLU A 852 -29.45 -40.71 11.88
CA GLU A 852 -29.67 -39.37 12.44
C GLU A 852 -28.61 -39.01 13.49
N GLU A 853 -28.18 -39.98 14.30
CA GLU A 853 -27.11 -39.78 15.28
C GLU A 853 -25.79 -39.38 14.62
N LEU A 854 -25.39 -40.07 13.55
CA LEU A 854 -24.20 -39.73 12.78
C LEU A 854 -24.32 -38.33 12.16
N ALA A 855 -25.45 -38.03 11.51
CA ALA A 855 -25.71 -36.75 10.84
C ALA A 855 -25.74 -35.53 11.78
N ASN A 856 -26.04 -35.76 13.07
CA ASN A 856 -26.11 -34.73 14.11
C ASN A 856 -24.84 -34.68 14.98
N SER A 857 -23.83 -35.50 14.68
CA SER A 857 -22.57 -35.58 15.43
C SER A 857 -21.56 -34.49 15.04
N SER A 858 -20.47 -34.39 15.80
CA SER A 858 -19.38 -33.46 15.48
C SER A 858 -18.62 -33.85 14.21
N LEU A 859 -17.96 -32.88 13.58
CA LEU A 859 -17.18 -33.11 12.36
C LEU A 859 -16.10 -34.20 12.54
N ASN A 860 -15.48 -34.28 13.71
CA ASN A 860 -14.47 -35.30 14.01
C ASN A 860 -15.07 -36.70 14.02
N TYR A 861 -16.27 -36.87 14.59
CA TYR A 861 -16.94 -38.16 14.58
C TYR A 861 -17.35 -38.54 13.16
N ILE A 862 -18.00 -37.62 12.43
CA ILE A 862 -18.42 -37.78 11.03
C ILE A 862 -17.25 -38.21 10.14
N LEU A 863 -16.09 -37.55 10.26
CA LEU A 863 -14.90 -37.90 9.47
C LEU A 863 -14.28 -39.24 9.90
N THR A 864 -14.36 -39.61 11.17
CA THR A 864 -13.90 -40.94 11.62
C THR A 864 -14.71 -42.03 10.95
N GLU A 865 -16.04 -41.91 10.98
CA GLU A 865 -16.93 -42.88 10.36
C GLU A 865 -16.76 -42.91 8.84
N TYR A 866 -16.63 -41.74 8.21
CA TYR A 866 -16.32 -41.65 6.78
C TYR A 866 -15.03 -42.37 6.40
N LEU A 867 -13.95 -42.19 7.18
CA LEU A 867 -12.68 -42.86 6.93
C LEU A 867 -12.75 -44.37 7.18
N ASN A 868 -13.56 -44.84 8.14
CA ASN A 868 -13.80 -46.27 8.37
C ASN A 868 -14.49 -46.90 7.16
N LYS A 869 -15.61 -46.32 6.71
CA LYS A 869 -16.34 -46.77 5.51
C LYS A 869 -15.51 -46.71 4.24
N LEU A 870 -14.66 -45.69 4.11
CA LEU A 870 -13.69 -45.60 3.02
C LEU A 870 -12.66 -46.75 3.08
N ASN A 871 -12.16 -47.12 4.25
CA ASN A 871 -11.21 -48.22 4.37
C ASN A 871 -11.85 -49.58 4.04
N GLU A 872 -13.08 -49.80 4.49
CA GLU A 872 -13.88 -50.99 4.12
C GLU A 872 -14.03 -51.07 2.61
N PHE A 873 -14.44 -49.96 1.97
CA PHE A 873 -14.57 -49.87 0.51
C PHE A 873 -13.26 -50.14 -0.23
N LEU A 874 -12.14 -49.54 0.21
CA LEU A 874 -10.83 -49.77 -0.41
C LEU A 874 -10.38 -51.24 -0.33
N GLY A 875 -10.76 -51.94 0.75
CA GLY A 875 -10.50 -53.36 0.93
C GLY A 875 -11.41 -54.27 0.10
N SER A 876 -12.65 -53.85 -0.14
CA SER A 876 -13.67 -54.64 -0.84
C SER A 876 -13.84 -54.29 -2.33
N ILE A 877 -13.01 -53.41 -2.89
CA ILE A 877 -13.21 -52.92 -4.25
C ILE A 877 -12.90 -54.01 -5.29
N GLU A 878 -13.96 -54.67 -5.77
CA GLU A 878 -13.89 -55.69 -6.81
C GLU A 878 -13.97 -55.05 -8.21
N THR A 879 -12.95 -55.27 -9.03
CA THR A 879 -12.90 -54.75 -10.40
C THR A 879 -13.72 -55.61 -11.36
N HIS A 880 -15.02 -55.34 -11.44
CA HIS A 880 -15.93 -55.88 -12.46
C HIS A 880 -15.85 -55.10 -13.78
N HIS A 881 -15.11 -55.61 -14.77
CA HIS A 881 -14.96 -54.91 -16.04
C HIS A 881 -16.27 -54.95 -16.86
N ILE A 882 -17.07 -53.89 -16.80
CA ILE A 882 -18.26 -53.70 -17.65
C ILE A 882 -17.83 -52.92 -18.90
N PRO A 883 -17.93 -53.49 -20.11
CA PRO A 883 -17.57 -52.79 -21.33
C PRO A 883 -18.56 -51.64 -21.61
N LEU A 884 -18.15 -50.39 -21.41
CA LEU A 884 -18.98 -49.17 -21.55
C LEU A 884 -19.28 -48.79 -23.02
N SER A 885 -19.38 -49.76 -23.92
CA SER A 885 -19.60 -49.54 -25.36
C SER A 885 -21.07 -49.35 -25.75
N THR A 886 -22.02 -49.76 -24.90
CA THR A 886 -23.46 -49.67 -25.16
C THR A 886 -24.17 -48.88 -24.06
N LYS A 887 -25.29 -48.23 -24.40
CA LYS A 887 -26.14 -47.51 -23.43
C LYS A 887 -26.55 -48.41 -22.26
N GLU A 888 -26.89 -49.67 -22.54
CA GLU A 888 -27.28 -50.65 -21.53
C GLU A 888 -26.13 -50.97 -20.56
N ASN A 889 -24.91 -51.14 -21.07
CA ASN A 889 -23.74 -51.37 -20.23
C ASN A 889 -23.37 -50.14 -19.41
N ILE A 890 -23.50 -48.94 -19.98
CA ILE A 890 -23.33 -47.67 -19.25
C ILE A 890 -24.37 -47.58 -18.13
N ASN A 891 -25.64 -47.89 -18.41
CA ASN A 891 -26.69 -47.91 -17.39
C ASN A 891 -26.42 -48.95 -16.30
N LYS A 892 -26.01 -50.16 -16.67
CA LYS A 892 -25.65 -51.21 -15.71
C LYS A 892 -24.48 -50.79 -14.81
N GLY A 893 -23.41 -50.23 -15.40
CA GLY A 893 -22.28 -49.71 -14.64
C GLY A 893 -22.67 -48.55 -13.74
N PHE A 894 -23.52 -47.65 -14.23
CA PHE A 894 -24.02 -46.51 -13.46
C PHE A 894 -24.87 -46.94 -12.27
N GLN A 895 -25.82 -47.84 -12.48
CA GLN A 895 -26.64 -48.41 -11.41
C GLN A 895 -25.80 -49.20 -10.40
N LEU A 896 -24.79 -49.93 -10.85
CA LEU A 896 -23.85 -50.61 -9.95
C LEU A 896 -23.08 -49.61 -9.08
N ALA A 897 -22.62 -48.49 -9.67
CA ALA A 897 -21.93 -47.43 -8.95
C ALA A 897 -22.84 -46.67 -7.96
N MET A 898 -24.04 -46.27 -8.38
CA MET A 898 -24.96 -45.50 -7.54
C MET A 898 -25.57 -46.33 -6.41
N ASN A 899 -25.80 -47.63 -6.63
CA ASN A 899 -26.34 -48.53 -5.61
C ASN A 899 -25.26 -49.16 -4.72
N HIS A 900 -23.98 -48.85 -4.95
CA HIS A 900 -22.91 -49.34 -4.09
C HIS A 900 -23.04 -48.70 -2.68
N PRO A 901 -22.99 -49.48 -1.58
CA PRO A 901 -23.23 -48.97 -0.21
C PRO A 901 -22.38 -47.74 0.13
N PHE A 902 -21.08 -47.80 -0.16
CA PHE A 902 -20.17 -46.67 0.02
C PHE A 902 -20.60 -45.40 -0.75
N MET A 903 -21.14 -45.52 -1.97
CA MET A 903 -21.53 -44.34 -2.76
C MET A 903 -22.83 -43.72 -2.23
N ILE A 904 -23.79 -44.54 -1.80
CA ILE A 904 -25.00 -44.07 -1.11
C ILE A 904 -24.61 -43.30 0.15
N PHE A 905 -23.77 -43.92 0.99
CA PHE A 905 -23.25 -43.29 2.20
C PHE A 905 -22.48 -42.00 1.91
N HIS A 906 -21.55 -42.02 0.93
CA HIS A 906 -20.75 -40.87 0.52
C HIS A 906 -21.63 -39.68 0.10
N ASN A 907 -22.62 -39.92 -0.75
CA ASN A 907 -23.49 -38.87 -1.28
C ASN A 907 -24.30 -38.16 -0.19
N LYS A 908 -24.65 -38.86 0.90
CA LYS A 908 -25.33 -38.26 2.05
C LYS A 908 -24.37 -37.52 2.96
N ILE A 909 -23.29 -38.17 3.40
CA ILE A 909 -22.38 -37.66 4.44
C ILE A 909 -21.49 -36.50 3.95
N VAL A 910 -21.20 -36.41 2.65
CA VAL A 910 -20.34 -35.35 2.10
C VAL A 910 -20.91 -33.95 2.31
N HIS A 911 -22.25 -33.82 2.29
CA HIS A 911 -22.93 -32.56 2.56
C HIS A 911 -22.79 -32.12 4.03
N ASP A 912 -22.71 -33.06 4.98
CA ASP A 912 -22.42 -32.72 6.38
C ASP A 912 -20.96 -32.33 6.59
N ILE A 913 -20.02 -33.07 6.00
CA ILE A 913 -18.59 -32.71 6.05
C ILE A 913 -18.38 -31.30 5.48
N ALA A 914 -19.01 -30.99 4.34
CA ALA A 914 -19.03 -29.67 3.72
C ALA A 914 -19.70 -28.64 4.61
N GLY A 915 -20.90 -28.93 5.12
CA GLY A 915 -21.67 -28.04 5.98
C GLY A 915 -20.90 -27.57 7.20
N HIS A 916 -20.34 -28.50 7.97
CA HIS A 916 -19.53 -28.19 9.15
C HIS A 916 -18.29 -27.37 8.79
N THR A 917 -17.52 -27.80 7.80
CA THR A 917 -16.26 -27.12 7.45
C THR A 917 -16.51 -25.70 6.94
N LEU A 918 -17.52 -25.50 6.10
CA LEU A 918 -17.89 -24.19 5.59
C LEU A 918 -18.44 -23.29 6.70
N LYS A 919 -19.25 -23.84 7.62
CA LYS A 919 -19.77 -23.10 8.77
C LYS A 919 -18.65 -22.70 9.74
N TYR A 920 -17.66 -23.56 9.98
CA TYR A 920 -16.48 -23.22 10.76
C TYR A 920 -15.67 -22.08 10.13
N ASN A 921 -15.58 -22.05 8.79
CA ASN A 921 -14.96 -20.92 8.09
C ASN A 921 -15.73 -19.61 8.26
N GLU A 922 -17.07 -19.64 8.24
CA GLU A 922 -17.92 -18.46 8.50
C GLU A 922 -17.74 -17.96 9.94
N ILE A 923 -17.95 -18.83 10.93
CA ILE A 923 -17.83 -18.51 12.36
C ILE A 923 -16.41 -18.03 12.70
N GLY A 924 -15.40 -18.71 12.15
CA GLY A 924 -14.02 -18.32 12.34
C GLY A 924 -13.69 -16.99 11.69
N GLY A 925 -14.26 -16.70 10.53
CA GLY A 925 -14.14 -15.39 9.86
C GLY A 925 -14.74 -14.26 10.69
N ASP A 926 -15.96 -14.48 11.17
CA ASP A 926 -16.69 -13.50 12.00
C ASP A 926 -15.99 -13.28 13.33
N TYR A 927 -15.53 -14.35 13.99
CA TYR A 927 -14.75 -14.25 15.23
C TYR A 927 -13.46 -13.47 15.03
N LEU A 928 -12.66 -13.80 14.01
CA LEU A 928 -11.40 -13.12 13.75
C LEU A 928 -11.63 -11.65 13.41
N ALA A 929 -12.69 -11.31 12.67
CA ALA A 929 -13.05 -9.94 12.35
C ALA A 929 -13.45 -9.15 13.60
N ALA A 930 -14.33 -9.72 14.44
CA ALA A 930 -14.75 -9.12 15.71
C ALA A 930 -13.56 -8.94 16.65
N LYS A 931 -12.73 -9.98 16.82
CA LYS A 931 -11.53 -9.94 17.66
C LYS A 931 -10.54 -8.88 17.19
N THR A 932 -10.31 -8.77 15.88
CA THR A 932 -9.44 -7.73 15.30
C THR A 932 -9.99 -6.33 15.58
N TYR A 933 -11.31 -6.15 15.53
CA TYR A 933 -11.97 -4.88 15.85
C TYR A 933 -11.86 -4.54 17.35
N ASP A 934 -12.02 -5.53 18.23
CA ASP A 934 -11.80 -5.36 19.66
C ASP A 934 -10.36 -4.96 19.96
N PHE A 935 -9.37 -5.58 19.32
CA PHE A 935 -7.97 -5.19 19.46
C PHE A 935 -7.71 -3.78 18.96
N LEU A 936 -8.26 -3.38 17.80
CA LEU A 936 -8.19 -2.00 17.34
C LEU A 936 -8.76 -1.03 18.40
N LYS A 937 -9.93 -1.33 18.97
CA LYS A 937 -10.54 -0.53 20.03
C LYS A 937 -9.67 -0.47 21.27
N TYR A 938 -9.10 -1.59 21.72
CA TYR A 938 -8.18 -1.63 22.85
C TYR A 938 -6.92 -0.81 22.59
N THR A 939 -6.33 -0.91 21.40
CA THR A 939 -5.15 -0.12 21.03
C THR A 939 -5.47 1.37 21.03
N LEU A 940 -6.65 1.78 20.56
CA LEU A 940 -7.10 3.18 20.59
C LEU A 940 -7.30 3.70 22.01
N ILE A 941 -7.98 2.92 22.87
CA ILE A 941 -8.18 3.28 24.29
C ILE A 941 -6.82 3.38 24.99
N LEU A 942 -5.93 2.42 24.77
CA LEU A 942 -4.60 2.39 25.35
C LEU A 942 -3.77 3.59 24.90
N HIS A 943 -3.87 3.99 23.63
CA HIS A 943 -3.25 5.22 23.13
C HIS A 943 -3.78 6.47 23.85
N ALA A 944 -5.10 6.59 24.01
CA ALA A 944 -5.69 7.73 24.70
C ALA A 944 -5.24 7.81 26.17
N VAL A 945 -5.26 6.68 26.88
CA VAL A 945 -4.80 6.58 28.27
C VAL A 945 -3.32 6.94 28.39
N VAL A 946 -2.47 6.42 27.48
CA VAL A 946 -1.04 6.76 27.42
C VAL A 946 -0.84 8.24 27.16
N SER A 947 -1.56 8.86 26.22
CA SER A 947 -1.45 10.29 25.94
C SER A 947 -1.81 11.15 27.16
N VAL A 948 -2.88 10.79 27.90
CA VAL A 948 -3.24 11.48 29.15
C VAL A 948 -2.17 11.29 30.22
N LEU A 949 -1.65 10.07 30.38
CA LEU A 949 -0.55 9.77 31.30
C LEU A 949 0.71 10.58 30.98
N LEU A 950 1.07 10.72 29.70
CA LEU A 950 2.21 11.53 29.27
C LEU A 950 2.04 13.01 29.65
N ILE A 951 0.84 13.57 29.46
CA ILE A 951 0.54 14.94 29.87
C ILE A 951 0.64 15.07 31.40
N LEU A 952 0.08 14.12 32.17
CA LEU A 952 0.17 14.13 33.64
C LEU A 952 1.60 14.00 34.12
N LEU A 953 2.40 13.10 33.54
CA LEU A 953 3.82 12.94 33.86
C LEU A 953 4.59 14.23 33.55
N PHE A 954 4.33 14.87 32.41
CA PHE A 954 4.91 16.16 32.07
C PHE A 954 4.56 17.24 33.10
N LEU A 955 3.30 17.34 33.51
CA LEU A 955 2.86 18.32 34.50
C LEU A 955 3.49 18.07 35.89
N LEU A 956 3.54 16.81 36.33
CA LEU A 956 4.04 16.42 37.65
C LEU A 956 5.57 16.49 37.75
N PHE A 957 6.29 15.95 36.77
CA PHE A 957 7.75 15.83 36.82
C PHE A 957 8.46 17.08 36.28
N ILE A 958 7.98 17.67 35.20
CA ILE A 958 8.65 18.78 34.52
C ILE A 958 8.05 20.12 34.96
N SER A 959 6.75 20.34 34.77
CA SER A 959 6.14 21.65 35.01
C SER A 959 6.22 22.08 36.48
N LYS A 960 5.90 21.19 37.43
CA LYS A 960 5.99 21.50 38.86
C LYS A 960 7.41 21.89 39.28
N LYS A 961 8.43 21.19 38.77
CA LYS A 961 9.83 21.47 39.09
C LYS A 961 10.31 22.78 38.49
N ILE A 962 9.97 23.04 37.25
CA ILE A 962 10.31 24.30 36.58
C ILE A 962 9.64 25.48 37.29
N LYS A 963 8.36 25.37 37.65
CA LYS A 963 7.67 26.40 38.44
C LYS A 963 8.35 26.63 39.80
N HIS A 964 8.80 25.57 40.46
CA HIS A 964 9.54 25.70 41.72
C HIS A 964 10.88 26.41 41.53
N GLN A 965 11.64 26.08 40.47
CA GLN A 965 12.90 26.75 40.15
C GLN A 965 12.70 28.23 39.77
N LEU A 966 11.66 28.54 38.99
CA LEU A 966 11.30 29.91 38.66
C LEU A 966 10.95 30.72 39.92
N HIS A 967 10.23 30.12 40.88
CA HIS A 967 9.92 30.75 42.15
C HIS A 967 11.17 30.95 43.03
N ILE A 968 12.08 29.96 43.11
CA ILE A 968 13.36 30.12 43.81
C ILE A 968 14.16 31.27 43.19
N MET A 969 14.22 31.37 41.86
CA MET A 969 14.89 32.46 41.17
C MET A 969 14.24 33.81 41.45
N GLU A 970 12.91 33.88 41.51
CA GLU A 970 12.19 35.10 41.88
C GLU A 970 12.51 35.53 43.32
N VAL A 971 12.48 34.59 44.28
CA VAL A 971 12.85 34.84 45.68
C VAL A 971 14.32 35.23 45.83
N MET A 972 15.25 34.57 45.12
CA MET A 972 16.66 34.98 45.12
C MET A 972 16.83 36.39 44.57
N THR A 973 16.10 36.73 43.50
CA THR A 973 16.12 38.08 42.95
C THR A 973 15.57 39.08 43.97
N ASP A 974 14.47 38.77 44.65
CA ASP A 974 13.93 39.60 45.72
C ASP A 974 14.92 39.82 46.87
N VAL A 975 15.64 38.77 47.28
CA VAL A 975 16.69 38.87 48.30
C VAL A 975 17.84 39.76 47.83
N ILE A 976 18.31 39.59 46.59
CA ILE A 976 19.38 40.44 46.02
C ILE A 976 18.97 41.91 46.00
N PHE A 977 17.72 42.22 45.63
CA PHE A 977 17.20 43.59 45.59
C PHE A 977 16.73 44.13 46.96
N SER A 978 16.75 43.31 48.02
CA SER A 978 16.55 43.76 49.39
C SER A 978 17.81 44.36 50.03
N VAL A 979 18.98 44.19 49.39
CA VAL A 979 20.24 44.81 49.81
C VAL A 979 20.15 46.34 49.71
N PRO A 980 20.49 47.11 50.75
CA PRO A 980 20.42 48.57 50.72
C PRO A 980 21.24 49.17 49.58
N LEU A 981 20.69 50.20 48.92
CA LEU A 981 21.31 50.86 47.76
C LEU A 981 22.75 51.33 48.03
N ALA A 982 23.04 51.75 49.26
CA ALA A 982 24.37 52.18 49.67
C ALA A 982 25.41 51.04 49.58
N VAL A 983 25.03 49.81 49.95
CA VAL A 983 25.89 48.62 49.84
C VAL A 983 26.10 48.25 48.38
N TYR A 984 25.01 48.30 47.59
CA TYR A 984 25.05 48.08 46.15
C TYR A 984 26.02 49.03 45.42
N ASP A 985 25.94 50.34 45.70
CA ASP A 985 26.82 51.31 45.04
C ASP A 985 28.28 51.23 45.51
N SER A 986 28.51 50.73 46.73
CA SER A 986 29.86 50.57 47.29
C SER A 986 30.61 49.33 46.77
N ASN A 987 29.91 48.28 46.36
CA ASN A 987 30.52 47.03 45.90
C ASN A 987 30.41 46.88 44.37
N SER A 988 31.50 47.21 43.66
CA SER A 988 31.56 47.19 42.20
C SER A 988 31.29 45.81 41.59
N LYS A 989 31.62 44.72 42.30
CA LYS A 989 31.34 43.34 41.86
C LYS A 989 29.85 43.02 41.95
N LEU A 990 29.19 43.38 43.06
CA LEU A 990 27.75 43.22 43.22
C LEU A 990 26.99 44.07 42.20
N LYS A 991 27.48 45.29 41.93
CA LYS A 991 26.94 46.18 40.90
C LYS A 991 27.04 45.59 39.50
N ASN A 992 28.23 45.11 39.12
CA ASN A 992 28.44 44.41 37.84
C ASN A 992 27.58 43.15 37.74
N PHE A 993 27.48 42.36 38.80
CA PHE A 993 26.64 41.17 38.83
C PHE A 993 25.17 41.51 38.59
N ILE A 994 24.67 42.59 39.22
CA ILE A 994 23.27 42.98 39.07
C ILE A 994 22.98 43.56 37.68
N GLU A 995 23.89 44.36 37.13
CA GLU A 995 23.71 44.99 35.81
C GLU A 995 23.96 44.01 34.66
N THR A 996 24.91 43.08 34.83
CA THR A 996 25.38 42.20 33.75
C THR A 996 25.04 40.73 33.95
N GLY A 997 24.58 40.29 35.12
CA GLY A 997 24.36 38.88 35.45
C GLY A 997 25.65 38.05 35.55
N ILE A 998 26.82 38.71 35.48
CA ILE A 998 28.14 38.06 35.48
C ILE A 998 28.93 38.66 36.65
N LEU A 999 29.39 37.80 37.55
CA LEU A 999 30.37 38.14 38.57
C LEU A 999 31.74 38.20 37.87
N ARG A 1000 32.27 39.40 37.65
CA ARG A 1000 33.63 39.63 37.13
C ARG A 1000 34.46 40.39 38.15
#